data_AF-A0A5K7ZDQ9-F1
#
_entry.id   AF-A0A5K7ZDQ9-F1
#
_cell.length_a   1.000
_cell.length_b   1.000
_cell.length_c   1.000
_cell.angle_alpha   90.00
_cell.angle_beta   90.00
_cell.angle_gamma   90.00
#
_symmetry.space_group_name_H-M   'P 1'
#
loop_
_entity.id
_entity.type
_entity.pdbx_description
1 polymer ?
#
loop_
_entity_poly.entity_id
_entity_poly.type
_entity_poly.pdbx_seq_one_letter_code
_entity_poly.pdbx_strand_id
1 'polypeptide(L)'
;MGILKGLLWIARLAVSVAVVMNFPFFPQNAEGAPPPSPKPPQPVAASQRTGSSRSPKYIEVRIKQPLKTLIAGESGSFELEARLTAPENTVGKQVRWDREKAVPLVIYIAVPEDSGIAFIDRIHPDRPYRHILVKFKRPSCSDTQPLTATVDYIVNPRTIAGSHSFWMDIYGELVDARNLKVQDMGVHRLPFEIDTHLKTKVLMLTIIAAAVFLFIVEWVRVDVVAIAMMVLLPELGLLNARDTFKGLSSNAVVAIIGVMIISYGLNRAGLVNRMIQPLLKRVGRSSRRLTVIFSGLIAVISSVMQNTGAAVLFLPAIRLVASYRLKIPISRVLMPIGMAAILGGTLTMIGTSPLILLNDILPSGMPKFAFLELTPIGLALVVGGIAYLSTVGLGMLAGRQEKSSSDSNKPVDPAREGILDAYPLIKGPFEIHVPEDFRPARLPLTVMQIRRRYLVNIVASAEIDGTCKVAPLPDMTVQPGHFLCVYGPVKAVERFVSAYGLDLKEEPEFFKNDMFNPSLAGIVEGVVSPRSGLIGKTIREIRFRETFGLNALAIHQSDKAYYRQLADRPLQAGDAVLLHGTWEQLHALEDLHRNLIIITPFEKEFHKPEKAAWASICFMVTLGLMLLSSFYFQSQSYNPIPLSVCLMLGAVCMVLTRVISINEAYRAVDWRTVFLLGGLIPLGMAMNQTGTAQWIARGIVAGLGPLMNPLLLLILLAALSCGFTMVISNVGACTLLIPLGISIANQIGVDPRVAAIVVGLGVSNSFILPTHQVNALYMGPGEYRTRDYIRIGGGLAVIYIIILVAMTYFFYL
;
A
#
# COMPACT_ATOMS: atom_id res chain seq x y z
N MET A 1 33.32 13.74 17.95
CA MET A 1 34.21 13.32 16.84
C MET A 1 33.55 12.36 15.83
N GLY A 2 32.71 11.39 16.25
CA GLY A 2 32.04 10.44 15.35
C GLY A 2 30.96 11.04 14.43
N ILE A 3 30.24 12.07 14.90
CA ILE A 3 29.19 12.77 14.15
C ILE A 3 29.77 13.53 12.95
N LEU A 4 30.92 14.19 13.12
CA LEU A 4 31.61 14.90 12.05
C LEU A 4 32.16 13.94 10.99
N LYS A 5 32.67 12.77 11.41
CA LYS A 5 33.11 11.70 10.50
C LYS A 5 31.95 11.09 9.71
N GLY A 6 30.76 10.96 10.31
CA GLY A 6 29.53 10.52 9.63
C GLY A 6 29.03 11.52 8.59
N LEU A 7 29.02 12.82 8.92
CA LEU A 7 28.66 13.90 7.98
C LEU A 7 29.64 14.02 6.81
N LEU A 8 30.95 13.89 7.07
CA LEU A 8 31.99 13.85 6.03
C LEU A 8 31.89 12.60 5.14
N TRP A 9 31.44 11.47 5.70
CA TRP A 9 31.23 10.25 4.92
C TRP A 9 29.97 10.35 4.02
N ILE A 10 28.88 10.94 4.53
CA ILE A 10 27.66 11.22 3.74
C ILE A 10 27.95 12.24 2.63
N ALA A 11 28.73 13.29 2.92
CA ALA A 11 29.15 14.26 1.91
C ALA A 11 30.04 13.62 0.83
N ARG A 12 30.96 12.71 1.21
CA ARG A 12 31.77 11.94 0.26
C ARG A 12 30.95 10.96 -0.57
N LEU A 13 29.92 10.35 0.01
CA LEU A 13 29.00 9.46 -0.72
C LEU A 13 28.16 10.25 -1.72
N ALA A 14 27.65 11.42 -1.33
CA ALA A 14 26.90 12.32 -2.21
C ALA A 14 27.76 12.84 -3.37
N VAL A 15 29.04 13.18 -3.11
CA VAL A 15 29.99 13.57 -4.15
C VAL A 15 30.38 12.40 -5.05
N SER A 16 30.53 11.18 -4.51
CA SER A 16 30.85 10.00 -5.32
C SER A 16 29.69 9.58 -6.23
N VAL A 17 28.44 9.74 -5.76
CA VAL A 17 27.24 9.54 -6.59
C VAL A 17 27.13 10.61 -7.68
N ALA A 18 27.54 11.86 -7.39
CA ALA A 18 27.61 12.93 -8.39
C ALA A 18 28.72 12.71 -9.44
N VAL A 19 29.86 12.12 -9.07
CA VAL A 19 30.97 11.82 -9.99
C VAL A 19 30.67 10.61 -10.90
N VAL A 20 29.85 9.65 -10.45
CA VAL A 20 29.39 8.52 -11.28
C VAL A 20 28.30 8.95 -12.28
N MET A 21 27.57 10.05 -12.01
CA MET A 21 26.61 10.65 -12.94
C MET A 21 27.28 11.73 -13.81
N ASN A 22 28.03 11.25 -14.80
CA ASN A 22 28.81 12.02 -15.77
C ASN A 22 28.00 13.15 -16.45
N PHE A 23 28.25 14.42 -16.08
CA PHE A 23 27.87 15.63 -16.84
C PHE A 23 29.12 16.18 -17.55
N PRO A 24 29.09 16.43 -18.87
CA PRO A 24 30.24 16.98 -19.58
C PRO A 24 30.23 18.50 -19.51
N PHE A 25 31.29 19.08 -18.95
CA PHE A 25 31.68 20.48 -19.16
C PHE A 25 33.19 20.50 -19.39
N PHE A 26 33.63 20.59 -20.66
CA PHE A 26 34.80 21.34 -21.15
C PHE A 26 34.88 21.17 -22.69
N PRO A 27 35.20 22.22 -23.46
CA PRO A 27 35.30 22.14 -24.91
C PRO A 27 36.70 21.65 -25.33
N GLN A 28 36.77 20.72 -26.29
CA GLN A 28 38.01 20.39 -26.98
C GLN A 28 37.95 20.93 -28.41
N ASN A 29 38.80 21.92 -28.69
CA ASN A 29 39.19 22.30 -30.03
C ASN A 29 40.08 21.18 -30.62
N ALA A 30 39.78 20.75 -31.83
CA ALA A 30 40.74 20.12 -32.73
C ALA A 30 40.32 20.37 -34.17
N GLU A 31 41.04 21.26 -34.85
CA GLU A 31 41.01 21.43 -36.30
C GLU A 31 41.71 20.26 -37.00
N GLY A 32 41.22 19.89 -38.19
CA GLY A 32 42.02 19.37 -39.31
C GLY A 32 41.97 17.87 -39.62
N ALA A 33 41.15 17.46 -40.62
CA ALA A 33 41.40 16.34 -41.53
C ALA A 33 40.37 16.30 -42.71
N PRO A 34 40.74 15.78 -43.91
CA PRO A 34 40.15 16.12 -45.22
C PRO A 34 38.87 15.32 -45.59
N PRO A 35 38.10 15.72 -46.63
CA PRO A 35 36.80 15.11 -46.91
C PRO A 35 36.93 13.73 -47.57
N PRO A 36 36.09 12.74 -47.21
CA PRO A 36 36.03 11.46 -47.91
C PRO A 36 35.08 11.52 -49.13
N SER A 37 35.43 10.75 -50.14
CA SER A 37 34.69 10.51 -51.40
C SER A 37 33.34 9.81 -51.19
N PRO A 38 32.37 9.96 -52.12
CA PRO A 38 30.99 9.50 -51.91
C PRO A 38 30.86 7.97 -52.08
N LYS A 39 30.30 7.30 -51.05
CA LYS A 39 29.84 5.91 -51.07
C LYS A 39 28.31 5.83 -51.27
N PRO A 40 27.78 4.75 -51.87
CA PRO A 40 26.38 4.60 -52.24
C PRO A 40 25.44 4.55 -51.01
N PRO A 41 24.15 4.95 -51.15
CA PRO A 41 23.24 5.09 -50.01
C PRO A 41 22.91 3.74 -49.36
N GLN A 42 23.25 3.61 -48.09
CA GLN A 42 22.81 2.51 -47.21
C GLN A 42 21.41 2.78 -46.64
N PRO A 43 20.60 1.74 -46.38
CA PRO A 43 19.26 1.88 -45.83
C PRO A 43 19.31 2.43 -44.40
N VAL A 44 18.57 3.51 -44.16
CA VAL A 44 18.54 4.24 -42.89
C VAL A 44 17.88 3.38 -41.81
N ALA A 45 18.63 3.09 -40.75
CA ALA A 45 18.14 2.39 -39.57
C ALA A 45 17.00 3.18 -38.89
N ALA A 46 15.94 2.45 -38.53
CA ALA A 46 14.79 2.96 -37.81
C ALA A 46 15.16 3.32 -36.35
N SER A 47 15.75 4.50 -36.13
CA SER A 47 15.90 5.08 -34.80
C SER A 47 14.93 6.26 -34.63
N GLN A 48 13.99 6.09 -33.70
CA GLN A 48 13.24 7.12 -32.96
C GLN A 48 13.15 8.51 -33.62
N ARG A 49 12.20 8.68 -34.54
CA ARG A 49 11.79 10.02 -35.04
C ARG A 49 10.60 10.52 -34.22
N THR A 50 10.82 11.52 -33.38
CA THR A 50 9.79 12.26 -32.61
C THR A 50 9.22 13.47 -33.39
N GLY A 51 9.24 13.44 -34.72
CA GLY A 51 8.87 14.58 -35.58
C GLY A 51 7.50 14.43 -36.24
N SER A 52 6.74 15.53 -36.27
CA SER A 52 5.46 15.74 -36.97
C SER A 52 5.42 15.17 -38.39
N SER A 53 4.27 14.60 -38.78
CA SER A 53 3.92 14.19 -40.15
C SER A 53 4.32 15.28 -41.16
N ARG A 54 5.13 14.92 -42.16
CA ARG A 54 5.49 15.82 -43.27
C ARG A 54 4.84 15.26 -44.53
N SER A 55 3.66 15.79 -44.87
CA SER A 55 2.93 15.35 -46.05
C SER A 55 3.73 15.68 -47.33
N PRO A 56 3.72 14.79 -48.34
CA PRO A 56 4.28 15.10 -49.65
C PRO A 56 3.57 16.32 -50.26
N LYS A 57 4.25 17.04 -51.15
CA LYS A 57 3.73 18.29 -51.73
C LYS A 57 2.76 18.08 -52.90
N TYR A 58 2.93 16.97 -53.63
CA TYR A 58 2.24 16.68 -54.88
C TYR A 58 1.61 15.29 -54.91
N ILE A 59 2.00 14.40 -53.98
CA ILE A 59 1.52 13.01 -53.94
C ILE A 59 0.63 12.82 -52.72
N GLU A 60 -0.63 12.45 -52.99
CA GLU A 60 -1.55 12.03 -51.96
C GLU A 60 -1.74 10.51 -52.03
N VAL A 61 -1.51 9.82 -50.91
CA VAL A 61 -1.72 8.37 -50.80
C VAL A 61 -2.84 8.12 -49.82
N ARG A 62 -3.83 7.32 -50.23
CA ARG A 62 -4.97 6.91 -49.41
C ARG A 62 -5.15 5.40 -49.48
N ILE A 63 -5.73 4.81 -48.45
CA ILE A 63 -6.24 3.44 -48.55
C ILE A 63 -7.60 3.52 -49.24
N LYS A 64 -7.76 2.80 -50.36
CA LYS A 64 -8.95 2.87 -51.23
C LYS A 64 -10.24 2.52 -50.49
N GLN A 65 -10.15 1.64 -49.51
CA GLN A 65 -11.20 1.35 -48.54
C GLN A 65 -10.61 1.49 -47.13
N PRO A 66 -11.29 2.19 -46.21
CA PRO A 66 -10.81 2.25 -44.83
C PRO A 66 -10.65 0.82 -44.29
N LEU A 67 -9.50 0.54 -43.68
CA LEU A 67 -9.26 -0.74 -43.02
C LEU A 67 -10.39 -1.00 -42.03
N LYS A 68 -11.18 -2.05 -42.26
CA LYS A 68 -12.06 -2.59 -41.22
C LYS A 68 -11.20 -2.99 -40.03
N THR A 69 -11.78 -2.97 -38.84
CA THR A 69 -11.10 -3.42 -37.61
C THR A 69 -10.49 -4.80 -37.86
N LEU A 70 -9.17 -4.88 -37.68
CA LEU A 70 -8.39 -6.07 -37.96
C LEU A 70 -8.51 -7.06 -36.80
N ILE A 71 -8.54 -8.35 -37.09
CA ILE A 71 -8.68 -9.36 -36.03
C ILE A 71 -7.32 -10.01 -35.78
N ALA A 72 -6.92 -10.06 -34.50
CA ALA A 72 -5.67 -10.70 -34.09
C ALA A 72 -5.65 -12.19 -34.50
N GLY A 73 -4.62 -12.59 -35.25
CA GLY A 73 -4.45 -13.95 -35.77
C GLY A 73 -4.98 -14.14 -37.20
N GLU A 74 -5.65 -13.15 -37.78
CA GLU A 74 -6.11 -13.21 -39.18
C GLU A 74 -5.11 -12.56 -40.14
N SER A 75 -5.15 -13.04 -41.39
CA SER A 75 -4.46 -12.43 -42.53
C SER A 75 -5.45 -11.72 -43.43
N GLY A 76 -5.03 -10.64 -44.07
CA GLY A 76 -5.85 -9.90 -45.01
C GLY A 76 -5.04 -9.10 -46.02
N SER A 77 -5.72 -8.29 -46.82
CA SER A 77 -5.10 -7.43 -47.83
C SER A 77 -5.79 -6.07 -47.88
N PHE A 78 -5.05 -4.99 -48.08
CA PHE A 78 -5.62 -3.66 -48.36
C PHE A 78 -5.02 -3.06 -49.63
N GLU A 79 -5.82 -2.24 -50.32
CA GLU A 79 -5.39 -1.53 -51.52
C GLU A 79 -5.00 -0.09 -51.19
N LEU A 80 -3.77 0.28 -51.55
CA LEU A 80 -3.29 1.65 -51.55
C LEU A 80 -3.58 2.29 -52.90
N GLU A 81 -4.02 3.54 -52.85
CA GLU A 81 -4.31 4.39 -54.00
C GLU A 81 -3.49 5.68 -53.89
N ALA A 82 -2.69 5.98 -54.90
CA ALA A 82 -1.89 7.20 -54.98
C ALA A 82 -2.40 8.11 -56.11
N ARG A 83 -2.65 9.38 -55.77
CA ARG A 83 -3.13 10.44 -56.67
C ARG A 83 -2.19 11.63 -56.65
N LEU A 84 -2.15 12.36 -57.77
CA LEU A 84 -1.45 13.64 -57.84
C LEU A 84 -2.40 14.75 -57.39
N THR A 85 -1.97 15.54 -56.42
CA THR A 85 -2.70 16.72 -55.93
C THR A 85 -2.15 17.98 -56.60
N ALA A 86 -3.03 18.80 -57.19
CA ALA A 86 -2.65 20.11 -57.69
C ALA A 86 -2.68 21.11 -56.53
N PRO A 87 -1.57 21.81 -56.18
CA PRO A 87 -1.61 22.80 -55.12
C PRO A 87 -2.50 23.98 -55.54
N GLU A 88 -3.41 24.42 -54.66
CA GLU A 88 -4.40 25.49 -54.87
C GLU A 88 -3.80 26.85 -55.33
N ASN A 89 -2.47 27.02 -55.30
CA ASN A 89 -1.79 28.29 -55.61
C ASN A 89 -0.75 28.23 -56.73
N THR A 90 -0.87 27.31 -57.69
CA THR A 90 0.08 27.25 -58.83
C THR A 90 -0.63 27.24 -60.19
N VAL A 91 -0.96 28.43 -60.69
CA VAL A 91 -1.34 28.63 -62.09
C VAL A 91 -0.15 28.27 -62.97
N GLY A 92 -0.23 27.16 -63.71
CA GLY A 92 0.70 26.83 -64.81
C GLY A 92 1.78 25.76 -64.57
N LYS A 93 1.81 25.05 -63.43
CA LYS A 93 2.72 23.91 -63.20
C LYS A 93 1.95 22.60 -62.98
N GLN A 94 1.56 21.94 -64.07
CA GLN A 94 1.05 20.58 -64.00
C GLN A 94 2.22 19.59 -63.87
N VAL A 95 2.27 18.92 -62.73
CA VAL A 95 3.26 17.87 -62.44
C VAL A 95 2.67 16.52 -62.86
N ARG A 96 3.48 15.66 -63.49
CA ARG A 96 3.10 14.32 -63.95
C ARG A 96 4.07 13.25 -63.48
N TRP A 97 3.66 11.99 -63.48
CA TRP A 97 4.55 10.86 -63.20
C TRP A 97 5.68 10.78 -64.26
N ASP A 98 6.91 10.46 -63.83
CA ASP A 98 8.03 10.28 -64.77
C ASP A 98 7.75 9.13 -65.75
N ARG A 99 7.77 9.45 -67.05
CA ARG A 99 7.43 8.50 -68.12
C ARG A 99 8.55 7.53 -68.44
N GLU A 100 9.80 7.85 -68.08
CA GLU A 100 10.97 6.99 -68.34
C GLU A 100 11.09 5.84 -67.32
N LYS A 101 10.38 5.92 -66.18
CA LYS A 101 10.43 4.89 -65.14
C LYS A 101 9.21 3.96 -65.18
N ALA A 102 9.49 2.65 -65.17
CA ALA A 102 8.48 1.62 -65.03
C ALA A 102 7.80 1.61 -63.64
N VAL A 103 8.48 2.14 -62.62
CA VAL A 103 8.00 2.29 -61.23
C VAL A 103 8.21 3.75 -60.81
N PRO A 104 7.27 4.64 -61.09
CA PRO A 104 7.40 6.08 -60.80
C PRO A 104 7.17 6.42 -59.31
N LEU A 105 6.59 5.50 -58.54
CA LEU A 105 6.32 5.67 -57.11
C LEU A 105 6.73 4.42 -56.31
N VAL A 106 7.48 4.66 -55.24
CA VAL A 106 7.86 3.64 -54.26
C VAL A 106 7.43 4.10 -52.88
N ILE A 107 6.72 3.24 -52.16
CA ILE A 107 6.34 3.48 -50.77
C ILE A 107 7.03 2.44 -49.91
N TYR A 108 7.77 2.91 -48.92
CA TYR A 108 8.32 2.07 -47.87
C TYR A 108 7.38 2.11 -46.66
N ILE A 109 6.78 0.98 -46.34
CA ILE A 109 5.89 0.85 -45.19
C ILE A 109 6.66 0.16 -44.09
N ALA A 110 6.68 0.75 -42.90
CA ALA A 110 7.34 0.19 -41.73
C ALA A 110 6.39 0.23 -40.53
N VAL A 111 6.36 -0.87 -39.79
CA VAL A 111 5.53 -1.01 -38.60
C VAL A 111 6.40 -1.04 -37.34
N PRO A 112 6.04 -0.32 -36.25
CA PRO A 112 6.72 -0.47 -34.96
C PRO A 112 6.69 -1.93 -34.49
N GLU A 113 7.67 -2.34 -33.66
CA GLU A 113 7.71 -3.71 -33.12
C GLU A 113 6.41 -4.09 -32.38
N ASP A 114 5.77 -3.11 -31.75
CA ASP A 114 4.64 -3.27 -30.84
C ASP A 114 3.28 -3.34 -31.56
N SER A 115 3.28 -3.06 -32.86
CA SER A 115 2.07 -3.00 -33.69
C SER A 115 1.39 -4.34 -33.93
N GLY A 116 2.15 -5.42 -33.77
CA GLY A 116 1.72 -6.80 -34.01
C GLY A 116 1.30 -7.12 -35.45
N ILE A 117 1.43 -6.20 -36.41
CA ILE A 117 1.21 -6.48 -37.83
C ILE A 117 2.55 -6.75 -38.51
N ALA A 118 2.54 -7.77 -39.36
CA ALA A 118 3.63 -8.01 -40.29
C ALA A 118 3.07 -8.13 -41.71
N PHE A 119 3.84 -7.66 -42.68
CA PHE A 119 3.48 -7.69 -44.09
C PHE A 119 3.97 -8.99 -44.74
N ILE A 120 3.17 -9.55 -45.63
CA ILE A 120 3.52 -10.74 -46.38
C ILE A 120 4.04 -10.29 -47.75
N ASP A 121 5.28 -10.67 -48.09
CA ASP A 121 5.79 -10.48 -49.45
C ASP A 121 5.26 -11.61 -50.34
N ARG A 122 4.73 -11.26 -51.53
CA ARG A 122 4.25 -12.24 -52.51
C ARG A 122 5.34 -13.17 -53.03
N ILE A 123 6.60 -12.76 -52.94
CA ILE A 123 7.76 -13.57 -53.37
C ILE A 123 8.16 -14.56 -52.27
N HIS A 124 8.04 -14.17 -51.00
CA HIS A 124 8.45 -14.98 -49.84
C HIS A 124 7.33 -14.99 -48.77
N PRO A 125 6.20 -15.68 -49.04
CA PRO A 125 5.03 -15.64 -48.15
C PRO A 125 5.31 -16.24 -46.77
N ASP A 126 6.29 -17.14 -46.65
CA ASP A 126 6.66 -17.83 -45.41
C ASP A 126 7.42 -16.94 -44.41
N ARG A 127 7.80 -15.71 -44.81
CA ARG A 127 8.60 -14.78 -43.99
C ARG A 127 7.90 -13.44 -43.88
N PRO A 128 7.00 -13.25 -42.90
CA PRO A 128 6.37 -11.97 -42.69
C PRO A 128 7.40 -10.91 -42.26
N TYR A 129 7.39 -9.76 -42.93
CA TYR A 129 8.33 -8.65 -42.73
C TYR A 129 7.68 -7.50 -41.96
N ARG A 130 8.45 -6.84 -41.09
CA ARG A 130 8.00 -5.61 -40.40
C ARG A 130 8.07 -4.36 -41.26
N HIS A 131 8.68 -4.49 -42.43
CA HIS A 131 8.74 -3.45 -43.44
C HIS A 131 8.55 -4.07 -44.81
N ILE A 132 7.86 -3.37 -45.70
CA ILE A 132 7.65 -3.80 -47.07
C ILE A 132 7.84 -2.62 -48.00
N LEU A 133 8.47 -2.89 -49.14
CA LEU A 133 8.65 -1.91 -50.20
C LEU A 133 7.60 -2.17 -51.28
N VAL A 134 6.64 -1.26 -51.40
CA VAL A 134 5.52 -1.34 -52.32
C VAL A 134 5.86 -0.54 -53.59
N LYS A 135 5.95 -1.24 -54.72
CA LYS A 135 6.25 -0.65 -56.03
C LYS A 135 4.95 -0.45 -56.81
N PHE A 136 4.61 0.80 -57.12
CA PHE A 136 3.45 1.11 -57.95
C PHE A 136 3.85 1.06 -59.43
N LYS A 137 3.26 0.12 -60.17
CA LYS A 137 3.48 -0.01 -61.62
C LYS A 137 2.51 0.91 -62.37
N ARG A 138 2.96 1.42 -63.51
CA ARG A 138 2.15 2.33 -64.34
C ARG A 138 0.94 1.60 -64.96
N PRO A 139 -0.26 2.20 -64.95
CA PRO A 139 -1.40 1.69 -65.70
C PRO A 139 -1.21 1.95 -67.20
N SER A 140 -1.62 1.00 -68.03
CA SER A 140 -1.40 1.03 -69.48
C SER A 140 -2.20 2.11 -70.23
N CYS A 141 -3.15 2.79 -69.56
CA CYS A 141 -4.08 3.73 -70.17
C CYS A 141 -4.32 4.95 -69.26
N SER A 142 -3.82 6.12 -69.67
CA SER A 142 -3.97 7.46 -69.04
C SER A 142 -3.08 7.81 -67.83
N ASP A 143 -2.50 9.02 -67.88
CA ASP A 143 -1.72 9.66 -66.80
C ASP A 143 -2.63 10.19 -65.65
N THR A 144 -3.95 10.18 -65.83
CA THR A 144 -4.94 10.65 -64.82
C THR A 144 -5.51 9.54 -63.93
N GLN A 145 -5.20 8.27 -64.20
CA GLN A 145 -5.66 7.17 -63.35
C GLN A 145 -4.81 7.08 -62.07
N PRO A 146 -5.44 6.84 -60.91
CA PRO A 146 -4.72 6.63 -59.66
C PRO A 146 -3.87 5.36 -59.72
N LEU A 147 -2.64 5.44 -59.21
CA LEU A 147 -1.78 4.27 -59.06
C LEU A 147 -2.32 3.42 -57.92
N THR A 148 -2.52 2.11 -58.15
CA THR A 148 -2.99 1.19 -57.12
C THR A 148 -1.97 0.08 -56.84
N ALA A 149 -1.87 -0.31 -55.58
CA ALA A 149 -1.06 -1.45 -55.15
C ALA A 149 -1.72 -2.16 -53.98
N THR A 150 -1.71 -3.49 -53.98
CA THR A 150 -2.24 -4.32 -52.90
C THR A 150 -1.12 -4.69 -51.94
N VAL A 151 -1.38 -4.60 -50.64
CA VAL A 151 -0.47 -5.00 -49.57
C VAL A 151 -1.14 -6.09 -48.74
N ASP A 152 -0.48 -7.24 -48.67
CA ASP A 152 -0.93 -8.40 -47.89
C ASP A 152 -0.30 -8.34 -46.49
N TYR A 153 -1.07 -8.67 -45.46
CA TYR A 153 -0.64 -8.59 -44.06
C TYR A 153 -1.16 -9.76 -43.23
N ILE A 154 -0.48 -10.01 -42.11
CA ILE A 154 -0.90 -10.92 -41.05
C ILE A 154 -0.82 -10.20 -39.71
N VAL A 155 -1.86 -10.37 -38.90
CA VAL A 155 -1.89 -9.85 -37.53
C VAL A 155 -1.43 -10.96 -36.60
N ASN A 156 -0.43 -10.70 -35.77
CA ASN A 156 0.03 -11.65 -34.78
C ASN A 156 -1.12 -11.98 -33.80
N PRO A 157 -1.40 -13.26 -33.50
CA PRO A 157 -2.46 -13.65 -32.56
C PRO A 157 -2.33 -13.02 -31.17
N ARG A 158 -1.11 -12.63 -30.77
CA ARG A 158 -0.80 -12.04 -29.46
C ARG A 158 -0.77 -10.52 -29.45
N THR A 159 -1.30 -9.89 -30.51
CA THR A 159 -1.34 -8.43 -30.61
C THR A 159 -2.37 -7.87 -29.66
N ILE A 160 -1.99 -6.78 -28.99
CA ILE A 160 -2.86 -6.03 -28.06
C ILE A 160 -4.01 -5.42 -28.87
N ALA A 161 -5.25 -5.59 -28.41
CA ALA A 161 -6.39 -4.89 -28.99
C ALA A 161 -6.30 -3.38 -28.76
N GLY A 162 -6.70 -2.59 -29.76
CA GLY A 162 -6.73 -1.13 -29.69
C GLY A 162 -6.22 -0.47 -30.97
N SER A 163 -5.94 0.83 -30.87
CA SER A 163 -5.45 1.64 -31.97
C SER A 163 -3.94 1.50 -32.13
N HIS A 164 -3.52 1.16 -33.34
CA HIS A 164 -2.13 1.02 -33.75
C HIS A 164 -1.88 1.93 -34.95
N SER A 165 -0.62 2.06 -35.35
CA SER A 165 -0.27 2.85 -36.53
C SER A 165 0.99 2.34 -37.19
N PHE A 166 1.06 2.49 -38.51
CA PHE A 166 2.29 2.26 -39.26
C PHE A 166 2.74 3.53 -39.96
N TRP A 167 4.04 3.56 -40.24
CA TRP A 167 4.69 4.65 -40.95
C TRP A 167 4.80 4.30 -42.43
N MET A 168 4.55 5.29 -43.28
CA MET A 168 4.76 5.21 -44.71
C MET A 168 5.73 6.31 -45.12
N ASP A 169 6.91 5.92 -45.55
CA ASP A 169 7.83 6.82 -46.24
C ASP A 169 7.50 6.76 -47.74
N ILE A 170 7.04 7.89 -48.26
CA ILE A 170 6.60 8.05 -49.65
C ILE A 170 7.75 8.66 -50.45
N TYR A 171 8.17 7.98 -51.51
CA TYR A 171 9.21 8.42 -52.43
C TYR A 171 8.68 8.38 -53.85
N GLY A 172 8.39 9.55 -54.43
CA GLY A 172 7.90 9.66 -55.80
C GLY A 172 8.83 10.48 -56.68
N GLU A 173 8.96 10.04 -57.93
CA GLU A 173 9.64 10.79 -58.98
C GLU A 173 8.62 11.32 -59.98
N LEU A 174 8.64 12.63 -60.09
CA LEU A 174 7.70 13.42 -60.86
C LEU A 174 8.45 14.28 -61.88
N VAL A 175 7.70 14.82 -62.83
CA VAL A 175 8.21 15.69 -63.87
C VAL A 175 7.31 16.92 -63.99
N ASP A 176 7.89 18.13 -63.93
CA ASP A 176 7.17 19.39 -64.11
C ASP A 176 6.86 19.65 -65.61
N ALA A 177 6.04 20.65 -65.92
CA ALA A 177 5.63 21.03 -67.28
C ALA A 177 6.81 21.31 -68.25
N ARG A 178 8.01 21.57 -67.72
CA ARG A 178 9.27 21.79 -68.48
C ARG A 178 10.11 20.53 -68.66
N ASN A 179 9.57 19.35 -68.35
CA ASN A 179 10.29 18.08 -68.37
C ASN A 179 11.47 17.96 -67.38
N LEU A 180 11.49 18.78 -66.34
CA LEU A 180 12.48 18.71 -65.26
C LEU A 180 12.05 17.71 -64.19
N LYS A 181 12.98 16.86 -63.73
CA LYS A 181 12.74 15.88 -62.66
C LYS A 181 12.53 16.58 -61.32
N VAL A 182 11.45 16.22 -60.64
CA VAL A 182 11.06 16.70 -59.32
C VAL A 182 10.91 15.48 -58.42
N GLN A 183 11.60 15.46 -57.29
CA GLN A 183 11.42 14.43 -56.26
C GLN A 183 10.45 14.95 -55.20
N ASP A 184 9.46 14.14 -54.86
CA ASP A 184 8.55 14.41 -53.75
C ASP A 184 8.71 13.33 -52.69
N MET A 185 8.89 13.78 -51.45
CA MET A 185 9.14 12.93 -50.30
C MET A 185 8.26 13.37 -49.13
N GLY A 186 7.65 12.40 -48.46
CA GLY A 186 6.86 12.65 -47.27
C GLY A 186 6.78 11.43 -46.36
N VAL A 187 6.41 11.67 -45.11
CA VAL A 187 6.17 10.63 -44.11
C VAL A 187 4.74 10.76 -43.65
N HIS A 188 3.97 9.69 -43.84
CA HIS A 188 2.59 9.61 -43.41
C HIS A 188 2.42 8.54 -42.34
N ARG A 189 1.68 8.86 -41.28
CA ARG A 189 1.31 7.89 -40.25
C ARG A 189 -0.14 7.49 -40.46
N LEU A 190 -0.40 6.20 -40.67
CA LEU A 190 -1.77 5.70 -40.83
C LEU A 190 -2.20 4.93 -39.58
N PRO A 191 -3.28 5.38 -38.90
CA PRO A 191 -3.86 4.63 -37.80
C PRO A 191 -4.72 3.47 -38.32
N PHE A 192 -4.77 2.38 -37.56
CA PHE A 192 -5.67 1.25 -37.77
C PHE A 192 -6.06 0.65 -36.42
N GLU A 193 -7.17 -0.07 -36.35
CA GLU A 193 -7.60 -0.74 -35.11
C GLU A 193 -7.43 -2.25 -35.23
N ILE A 194 -6.96 -2.88 -34.15
CA ILE A 194 -6.95 -4.32 -33.96
C ILE A 194 -7.93 -4.68 -32.85
N ASP A 195 -8.71 -5.73 -33.03
CA ASP A 195 -9.59 -6.32 -32.03
C ASP A 195 -9.35 -7.84 -31.94
N THR A 196 -9.84 -8.47 -30.88
CA THR A 196 -9.74 -9.92 -30.69
C THR A 196 -11.06 -10.62 -31.02
N HIS A 197 -10.98 -11.93 -31.27
CA HIS A 197 -12.15 -12.77 -31.47
C HIS A 197 -13.11 -12.70 -30.28
N LEU A 198 -14.42 -12.80 -30.57
CA LEU A 198 -15.46 -12.89 -29.55
C LEU A 198 -15.22 -14.02 -28.54
N LYS A 199 -14.69 -15.17 -29.01
CA LYS A 199 -14.33 -16.31 -28.14
C LYS A 199 -13.31 -15.91 -27.07
N THR A 200 -12.31 -15.09 -27.42
CA THR A 200 -11.28 -14.58 -26.50
C THR A 200 -11.90 -13.69 -25.43
N LYS A 201 -12.83 -12.80 -25.82
CA LYS A 201 -13.55 -11.91 -24.89
C LYS A 201 -14.44 -12.69 -23.92
N VAL A 202 -15.17 -13.68 -24.43
CA VAL A 202 -16.02 -14.57 -23.60
C VAL A 202 -15.17 -15.39 -22.63
N LEU A 203 -14.02 -15.92 -23.09
CA LEU A 203 -13.08 -16.64 -22.23
C LEU A 203 -12.54 -15.72 -21.11
N MET A 204 -12.14 -14.50 -21.45
CA MET A 204 -11.69 -13.51 -20.47
C MET A 204 -12.77 -13.19 -19.43
N LEU A 205 -14.02 -12.97 -19.86
CA LEU A 205 -15.16 -12.76 -18.95
C LEU A 205 -15.41 -13.96 -18.04
N THR A 206 -15.28 -15.18 -18.56
CA THR A 206 -15.43 -16.40 -17.78
C THR A 206 -14.37 -16.48 -16.68
N ILE A 207 -13.12 -16.12 -16.99
CA ILE A 207 -12.04 -16.08 -16.00
C ILE A 207 -12.27 -14.97 -14.96
N ILE A 208 -12.69 -13.78 -15.39
CA ILE A 208 -13.03 -12.69 -14.46
C ILE A 208 -14.16 -13.14 -13.54
N ALA A 209 -15.23 -13.74 -14.07
CA ALA A 209 -16.35 -14.23 -13.28
C ALA A 209 -15.91 -15.33 -12.30
N ALA A 210 -15.04 -16.25 -12.73
CA ALA A 210 -14.48 -17.29 -11.85
C ALA A 210 -13.59 -16.69 -10.75
N ALA A 211 -12.73 -15.72 -11.07
CA ALA A 211 -11.88 -15.04 -10.10
C ALA A 211 -12.72 -14.25 -9.09
N VAL A 212 -13.72 -13.51 -9.55
CA VAL A 212 -14.68 -12.80 -8.71
C VAL A 212 -15.40 -13.80 -7.81
N PHE A 213 -15.96 -14.88 -8.34
CA PHE A 213 -16.64 -15.93 -7.58
C PHE A 213 -15.74 -16.51 -6.48
N LEU A 214 -14.49 -16.85 -6.79
CA LEU A 214 -13.52 -17.35 -5.81
C LEU A 214 -13.20 -16.32 -4.72
N PHE A 215 -13.18 -15.02 -5.05
CA PHE A 215 -13.05 -13.96 -4.05
C PHE A 215 -14.26 -13.86 -3.14
N ILE A 216 -15.49 -14.00 -3.66
CA ILE A 216 -16.71 -13.94 -2.84
C ILE A 216 -16.79 -15.11 -1.87
N VAL A 217 -16.52 -16.31 -2.39
CA VAL A 217 -16.77 -17.56 -1.69
C VAL A 217 -15.65 -17.89 -0.70
N GLU A 218 -14.48 -17.28 -0.86
CA GLU A 218 -13.31 -17.42 0.02
C GLU A 218 -12.86 -18.88 0.24
N TRP A 219 -13.25 -19.84 -0.61
CA TRP A 219 -12.77 -21.24 -0.55
C TRP A 219 -11.25 -21.31 -0.68
N VAL A 220 -10.70 -20.39 -1.45
CA VAL A 220 -9.28 -20.24 -1.69
C VAL A 220 -8.90 -18.82 -1.31
N ARG A 221 -7.75 -18.66 -0.66
CA ARG A 221 -7.25 -17.34 -0.28
C ARG A 221 -7.03 -16.45 -1.50
N VAL A 222 -7.31 -15.16 -1.35
CA VAL A 222 -7.22 -14.16 -2.43
C VAL A 222 -5.84 -14.07 -3.10
N ASP A 223 -4.76 -14.26 -2.34
CA ASP A 223 -3.38 -14.27 -2.83
C ASP A 223 -3.10 -15.48 -3.73
N VAL A 224 -3.67 -16.63 -3.40
CA VAL A 224 -3.58 -17.85 -4.23
C VAL A 224 -4.35 -17.67 -5.55
N VAL A 225 -5.52 -17.03 -5.52
CA VAL A 225 -6.26 -16.70 -6.76
C VAL A 225 -5.44 -15.79 -7.66
N ALA A 226 -4.77 -14.77 -7.11
CA ALA A 226 -3.89 -13.88 -7.86
C ALA A 226 -2.70 -14.62 -8.51
N ILE A 227 -2.07 -15.54 -7.78
CA ILE A 227 -1.00 -16.40 -8.33
C ILE A 227 -1.55 -17.32 -9.43
N ALA A 228 -2.74 -17.89 -9.24
CA ALA A 228 -3.39 -18.71 -10.25
C ALA A 228 -3.66 -17.91 -11.54
N MET A 229 -4.07 -16.64 -11.44
CA MET A 229 -4.25 -15.78 -12.61
C MET A 229 -2.94 -15.53 -13.36
N MET A 230 -1.81 -15.36 -12.65
CA MET A 230 -0.50 -15.25 -13.31
C MET A 230 -0.19 -16.47 -14.18
N VAL A 231 -0.55 -17.67 -13.72
CA VAL A 231 -0.26 -18.91 -14.46
C VAL A 231 -1.30 -19.14 -15.56
N LEU A 232 -2.58 -18.95 -15.28
CA LEU A 232 -3.67 -19.31 -16.20
C LEU A 232 -3.80 -18.37 -17.40
N LEU A 233 -3.64 -17.05 -17.20
CA LEU A 233 -3.81 -16.07 -18.28
C LEU A 233 -2.87 -16.29 -19.48
N PRO A 234 -1.55 -16.53 -19.30
CA PRO A 234 -0.65 -16.80 -20.43
C PRO A 234 -0.87 -18.17 -21.06
N GLU A 235 -1.17 -19.21 -20.25
CA GLU A 235 -1.45 -20.56 -20.76
C GLU A 235 -2.71 -20.60 -21.65
N LEU A 236 -3.70 -19.76 -21.32
CA LEU A 236 -4.92 -19.58 -22.11
C LEU A 236 -4.75 -18.59 -23.27
N GLY A 237 -3.55 -18.04 -23.48
CA GLY A 237 -3.24 -17.11 -24.56
C GLY A 237 -3.88 -15.72 -24.42
N LEU A 238 -4.35 -15.35 -23.22
CA LEU A 238 -4.99 -14.07 -22.92
C LEU A 238 -3.99 -12.98 -22.53
N LEU A 239 -2.78 -13.37 -22.14
CA LEU A 239 -1.70 -12.48 -21.78
C LEU A 239 -0.38 -12.98 -22.36
N ASN A 240 0.49 -12.07 -22.78
CA ASN A 240 1.84 -12.44 -23.19
C ASN A 240 2.65 -13.00 -22.01
N ALA A 241 3.37 -14.11 -22.22
CA ALA A 241 4.22 -14.72 -21.18
C ALA A 241 5.28 -13.75 -20.60
N ARG A 242 5.75 -12.78 -21.40
CA ARG A 242 6.67 -11.72 -20.94
C ARG A 242 6.01 -10.71 -20.00
N ASP A 243 4.69 -10.57 -20.08
CA ASP A 243 3.90 -9.64 -19.27
C ASP A 243 3.39 -10.27 -17.97
N THR A 244 3.36 -11.60 -17.91
CA THR A 244 2.89 -12.38 -16.75
C THR A 244 3.52 -11.94 -15.42
N PHE A 245 4.84 -11.83 -15.37
CA PHE A 245 5.55 -11.51 -14.13
C PHE A 245 5.90 -10.02 -13.98
N LYS A 246 5.50 -9.17 -14.94
CA LYS A 246 5.75 -7.72 -14.85
C LYS A 246 5.12 -7.09 -13.61
N GLY A 247 4.02 -7.67 -13.13
CA GLY A 247 3.38 -7.26 -11.89
C GLY A 247 4.28 -7.41 -10.65
N LEU A 248 5.17 -8.41 -10.58
CA LEU A 248 6.09 -8.57 -9.44
C LEU A 248 7.20 -7.53 -9.41
N SER A 249 7.63 -7.06 -10.57
CA SER A 249 8.62 -5.99 -10.73
C SER A 249 7.98 -4.60 -10.85
N SER A 250 6.71 -4.46 -10.50
CA SER A 250 5.99 -3.20 -10.66
C SER A 250 6.40 -2.17 -9.60
N ASN A 251 6.27 -0.89 -9.94
CA ASN A 251 6.59 0.21 -9.03
C ASN A 251 5.70 0.16 -7.77
N ALA A 252 4.43 -0.19 -7.91
CA ALA A 252 3.48 -0.35 -6.82
C ALA A 252 3.90 -1.46 -5.84
N VAL A 253 4.32 -2.63 -6.33
CA VAL A 253 4.76 -3.74 -5.48
C VAL A 253 6.00 -3.35 -4.67
N VAL A 254 7.00 -2.75 -5.33
CA VAL A 254 8.24 -2.31 -4.66
C VAL A 254 7.95 -1.17 -3.67
N ALA A 255 7.06 -0.25 -4.01
CA ALA A 255 6.61 0.81 -3.11
C ALA A 255 5.96 0.24 -1.84
N ILE A 256 5.06 -0.74 -1.98
CA ILE A 256 4.37 -1.35 -0.84
C ILE A 256 5.36 -2.06 0.10
N ILE A 257 6.35 -2.77 -0.45
CA ILE A 257 7.45 -3.34 0.34
C ILE A 257 8.16 -2.25 1.15
N GLY A 258 8.53 -1.14 0.51
CA GLY A 258 9.18 -0.02 1.20
C GLY A 258 8.32 0.61 2.29
N VAL A 259 7.01 0.79 2.03
CA VAL A 259 6.04 1.32 3.02
C VAL A 259 5.89 0.39 4.20
N MET A 260 5.80 -0.93 4.00
CA MET A 260 5.71 -1.91 5.08
C MET A 260 6.95 -1.88 5.98
N ILE A 261 8.14 -1.83 5.38
CA ILE A 261 9.40 -1.74 6.12
C ILE A 261 9.49 -0.44 6.92
N ILE A 262 9.16 0.71 6.30
CA ILE A 262 9.16 2.01 6.97
C ILE A 262 8.12 2.04 8.10
N SER A 263 6.89 1.57 7.83
CA SER A 263 5.80 1.51 8.81
C SER A 263 6.18 0.65 10.01
N TYR A 264 6.80 -0.51 9.77
CA TYR A 264 7.32 -1.37 10.82
C TYR A 264 8.46 -0.68 11.60
N GLY A 265 9.40 -0.01 10.92
CA GLY A 265 10.47 0.74 11.58
C GLY A 265 9.97 1.90 12.46
N LEU A 266 8.95 2.63 12.00
CA LEU A 266 8.30 3.69 12.77
C LEU A 266 7.58 3.15 14.00
N ASN A 267 6.90 2.01 13.85
CA ASN A 267 6.26 1.31 14.95
C ASN A 267 7.31 0.84 15.98
N ARG A 268 8.34 0.12 15.52
CA ARG A 268 9.46 -0.40 16.32
C ARG A 268 10.17 0.70 17.12
N ALA A 269 10.27 1.90 16.55
CA ALA A 269 10.91 3.04 17.20
C ALA A 269 10.01 3.76 18.22
N GLY A 270 8.72 3.38 18.35
CA GLY A 270 7.77 3.97 19.29
C GLY A 270 7.34 5.40 18.95
N LEU A 271 7.51 5.84 17.69
CA LEU A 271 7.23 7.23 17.29
C LEU A 271 5.75 7.58 17.46
N VAL A 272 4.86 6.63 17.15
CA VAL A 272 3.40 6.81 17.26
C VAL A 272 2.99 7.06 18.72
N ASN A 273 3.53 6.29 19.68
CA ASN A 273 3.28 6.51 21.10
C ASN A 273 3.73 7.90 21.57
N ARG A 274 4.86 8.39 21.04
CA ARG A 274 5.37 9.73 21.34
C ARG A 274 4.48 10.84 20.78
N MET A 275 3.84 10.62 19.64
CA MET A 275 2.86 11.56 19.05
C MET A 275 1.56 11.60 19.86
N ILE A 276 1.14 10.47 20.42
CA ILE A 276 -0.11 10.36 21.18
C ILE A 276 -0.01 11.05 22.56
N GLN A 277 1.08 10.82 23.30
CA GLN A 277 1.31 11.33 24.67
C GLN A 277 0.99 12.84 24.88
N PRO A 278 1.48 13.78 24.06
CA PRO A 278 1.16 15.20 24.23
C PRO A 278 -0.32 15.50 23.93
N LEU A 279 -0.97 14.74 23.04
CA LEU A 279 -2.39 14.90 22.75
C LEU A 279 -3.27 14.43 23.90
N LEU A 280 -2.84 13.42 24.67
CA LEU A 280 -3.55 12.96 25.88
C LEU A 280 -3.80 14.10 26.88
N LYS A 281 -2.91 15.11 26.92
CA LYS A 281 -3.06 16.28 27.81
C LYS A 281 -4.11 17.29 27.31
N ARG A 282 -4.43 17.29 26.01
CA ARG A 282 -5.41 18.21 25.38
C ARG A 282 -6.80 17.60 25.26
N VAL A 283 -6.94 16.30 25.52
CA VAL A 283 -8.23 15.62 25.49
C VAL A 283 -9.01 15.97 26.76
N GLY A 284 -10.04 16.80 26.61
CA GLY A 284 -11.00 17.12 27.68
C GLY A 284 -12.04 16.01 27.90
N ARG A 285 -13.05 16.28 28.75
CA ARG A 285 -14.08 15.29 29.17
C ARG A 285 -15.13 14.88 28.11
N SER A 286 -14.98 15.26 26.83
CA SER A 286 -16.03 15.09 25.81
C SER A 286 -15.71 13.96 24.82
N SER A 287 -16.65 13.01 24.66
CA SER A 287 -16.60 11.93 23.65
C SER A 287 -16.40 12.45 22.22
N ARG A 288 -17.02 13.59 21.90
CA ARG A 288 -16.94 14.22 20.58
C ARG A 288 -15.57 14.80 20.32
N ARG A 289 -15.01 15.51 21.31
CA ARG A 289 -13.65 16.07 21.24
C ARG A 289 -12.60 14.96 21.13
N LEU A 290 -12.76 13.88 21.91
CA LEU A 290 -11.91 12.70 21.80
C LEU A 290 -11.92 12.14 20.38
N THR A 291 -13.12 11.89 19.85
CA THR A 291 -13.29 11.31 18.52
C THR A 291 -12.65 12.19 17.45
N VAL A 292 -12.93 13.49 17.43
CA VAL A 292 -12.34 14.41 16.43
C VAL A 292 -10.82 14.45 16.51
N ILE A 293 -10.24 14.53 17.71
CA ILE A 293 -8.78 14.60 17.89
C ILE A 293 -8.12 13.29 17.44
N PHE A 294 -8.64 12.14 17.90
CA PHE A 294 -8.07 10.84 17.55
C PHE A 294 -8.30 10.48 16.08
N SER A 295 -9.49 10.76 15.54
CA SER A 295 -9.79 10.58 14.12
C SER A 295 -8.91 11.45 13.23
N GLY A 296 -8.66 12.71 13.61
CA GLY A 296 -7.74 13.59 12.88
C GLY A 296 -6.29 13.09 12.92
N LEU A 297 -5.81 12.69 14.11
CA LEU A 297 -4.44 12.20 14.27
C LEU A 297 -4.22 10.88 13.53
N ILE A 298 -5.14 9.92 13.67
CA ILE A 298 -5.03 8.64 12.97
C ILE A 298 -5.17 8.82 11.46
N ALA A 299 -6.01 9.74 10.97
CA ALA A 299 -6.13 10.01 9.55
C ALA A 299 -4.82 10.56 8.96
N VAL A 300 -4.15 11.48 9.66
CA VAL A 300 -2.84 12.00 9.23
C VAL A 300 -1.78 10.91 9.24
N ILE A 301 -1.73 10.07 10.27
CA ILE A 301 -0.75 8.97 10.33
C ILE A 301 -1.03 7.93 9.24
N SER A 302 -2.29 7.57 9.03
CA SER A 302 -2.74 6.63 8.00
C SER A 302 -2.56 7.17 6.57
N SER A 303 -2.33 8.48 6.41
CA SER A 303 -1.99 9.05 5.10
C SER A 303 -0.61 8.64 4.61
N VAL A 304 0.27 8.16 5.50
CA VAL A 304 1.64 7.74 5.15
C VAL A 304 1.99 6.33 5.64
N MET A 305 1.25 5.81 6.62
CA MET A 305 1.35 4.42 7.09
C MET A 305 0.18 3.59 6.60
N GLN A 306 0.38 2.27 6.51
CA GLN A 306 -0.69 1.35 6.18
C GLN A 306 -1.81 1.38 7.23
N ASN A 307 -3.07 1.51 6.77
CA ASN A 307 -4.28 1.66 7.59
C ASN A 307 -4.34 0.72 8.81
N THR A 308 -4.03 -0.56 8.61
CA THR A 308 -4.08 -1.60 9.66
C THR A 308 -3.04 -1.37 10.74
N GLY A 309 -1.82 -0.99 10.38
CA GLY A 309 -0.75 -0.70 11.33
C GLY A 309 -1.08 0.52 12.20
N ALA A 310 -1.65 1.58 11.59
CA ALA A 310 -2.12 2.74 12.34
C ALA A 310 -3.24 2.37 13.33
N ALA A 311 -4.20 1.53 12.93
CA ALA A 311 -5.30 1.12 13.81
C ALA A 311 -4.84 0.28 15.01
N VAL A 312 -3.96 -0.70 14.80
CA VAL A 312 -3.41 -1.53 15.90
C VAL A 312 -2.73 -0.65 16.95
N LEU A 313 -1.93 0.31 16.52
CA LEU A 313 -1.17 1.18 17.41
C LEU A 313 -2.04 2.12 18.24
N PHE A 314 -3.17 2.54 17.67
CA PHE A 314 -4.07 3.46 18.33
C PHE A 314 -5.01 2.76 19.32
N LEU A 315 -5.26 1.45 19.16
CA LEU A 315 -6.14 0.70 20.05
C LEU A 315 -5.77 0.82 21.55
N PRO A 316 -4.53 0.56 21.99
CA PRO A 316 -4.15 0.69 23.40
C PRO A 316 -4.26 2.14 23.90
N ALA A 317 -3.95 3.12 23.05
CA ALA A 317 -4.09 4.54 23.39
C ALA A 317 -5.55 4.98 23.55
N ILE A 318 -6.43 4.53 22.66
CA ILE A 318 -7.87 4.79 22.73
C ILE A 318 -8.44 4.13 23.99
N ARG A 319 -8.05 2.87 24.27
CA ARG A 319 -8.42 2.16 25.51
C ARG A 319 -8.00 2.93 26.75
N LEU A 320 -6.73 3.38 26.79
CA LEU A 320 -6.20 4.13 27.92
C LEU A 320 -7.05 5.39 28.20
N VAL A 321 -7.38 6.16 27.16
CA VAL A 321 -8.12 7.41 27.34
C VAL A 321 -9.59 7.20 27.62
N ALA A 322 -10.25 6.35 26.83
CA ALA A 322 -11.68 6.11 26.94
C ALA A 322 -12.01 5.49 28.30
N SER A 323 -11.29 4.43 28.70
CA SER A 323 -11.57 3.68 29.92
C SER A 323 -11.01 4.34 31.17
N TYR A 324 -9.72 4.72 31.19
CA TYR A 324 -9.06 5.16 32.42
C TYR A 324 -9.23 6.65 32.72
N ARG A 325 -9.23 7.53 31.70
CA ARG A 325 -9.35 8.99 31.91
C ARG A 325 -10.80 9.48 31.89
N LEU A 326 -11.60 8.97 30.96
CA LEU A 326 -12.92 9.52 30.64
C LEU A 326 -14.09 8.67 31.11
N LYS A 327 -13.86 7.40 31.47
CA LYS A 327 -14.90 6.42 31.83
C LYS A 327 -16.03 6.32 30.77
N ILE A 328 -15.68 6.45 29.49
CA ILE A 328 -16.60 6.33 28.35
C ILE A 328 -16.45 4.90 27.79
N PRO A 329 -17.55 4.21 27.45
CA PRO A 329 -17.46 2.89 26.81
C PRO A 329 -16.70 3.00 25.48
N ILE A 330 -15.70 2.14 25.30
CA ILE A 330 -14.82 2.17 24.12
C ILE A 330 -15.59 1.97 22.81
N SER A 331 -16.66 1.17 22.87
CA SER A 331 -17.60 0.93 21.77
C SER A 331 -18.28 2.20 21.23
N ARG A 332 -18.23 3.32 21.95
CA ARG A 332 -18.77 4.60 21.47
C ARG A 332 -17.85 5.33 20.51
N VAL A 333 -16.53 5.14 20.61
CA VAL A 333 -15.54 5.95 19.88
C VAL A 333 -14.66 5.14 18.93
N LEU A 334 -14.57 3.83 19.13
CA LEU A 334 -13.62 3.00 18.38
C LEU A 334 -13.95 2.91 16.88
N MET A 335 -15.21 2.64 16.51
CA MET A 335 -15.65 2.59 15.11
C MET A 335 -15.43 3.92 14.37
N PRO A 336 -15.85 5.10 14.89
CA PRO A 336 -15.51 6.40 14.31
C PRO A 336 -14.02 6.63 14.09
N ILE A 337 -13.17 6.25 15.04
CA ILE A 337 -11.72 6.42 14.91
C ILE A 337 -11.16 5.45 13.86
N GLY A 338 -11.66 4.21 13.79
CA GLY A 338 -11.24 3.23 12.78
C GLY A 338 -11.62 3.63 11.36
N MET A 339 -12.86 4.09 11.15
CA MET A 339 -13.31 4.58 9.85
C MET A 339 -12.52 5.83 9.41
N ALA A 340 -12.12 6.69 10.35
CA ALA A 340 -11.24 7.82 10.06
C ALA A 340 -9.81 7.39 9.63
N ALA A 341 -9.30 6.27 10.12
CA ALA A 341 -8.02 5.72 9.63
C ALA A 341 -8.13 5.33 8.14
N ILE A 342 -9.22 4.64 7.76
CA ILE A 342 -9.48 4.27 6.37
C ILE A 342 -9.59 5.52 5.48
N LEU A 343 -10.31 6.56 5.93
CA LEU A 343 -10.38 7.85 5.23
C LEU A 343 -9.01 8.52 5.13
N GLY A 344 -8.18 8.45 6.16
CA GLY A 344 -6.82 8.99 6.13
C GLY A 344 -5.97 8.41 5.01
N GLY A 345 -6.15 7.12 4.71
CA GLY A 345 -5.47 6.44 3.61
C GLY A 345 -5.75 7.03 2.22
N THR A 346 -6.79 7.86 2.06
CA THR A 346 -7.14 8.49 0.77
C THR A 346 -6.45 9.85 0.56
N LEU A 347 -5.70 10.35 1.53
CA LEU A 347 -5.03 11.66 1.45
C LEU A 347 -3.82 11.66 0.51
N THR A 348 -3.10 10.54 0.41
CA THR A 348 -1.90 10.46 -0.45
C THR A 348 -1.92 9.18 -1.30
N MET A 349 -1.09 9.15 -2.34
CA MET A 349 -0.90 7.97 -3.17
C MET A 349 -0.31 6.76 -2.42
N ILE A 350 0.15 6.93 -1.18
CA ILE A 350 0.77 5.87 -0.36
C ILE A 350 -0.16 5.33 0.72
N GLY A 351 -1.14 6.12 1.16
CA GLY A 351 -1.97 5.79 2.33
C GLY A 351 -2.76 4.49 2.19
N THR A 352 -3.08 4.05 0.96
CA THR A 352 -3.80 2.79 0.74
C THR A 352 -3.29 2.01 -0.47
N SER A 353 -3.37 0.68 -0.41
CA SER A 353 -2.87 -0.23 -1.45
C SER A 353 -3.45 0.02 -2.85
N PRO A 354 -4.75 0.34 -3.03
CA PRO A 354 -5.30 0.66 -4.35
C PRO A 354 -4.72 1.93 -4.97
N LEU A 355 -4.40 2.95 -4.17
CA LEU A 355 -3.81 4.20 -4.70
C LEU A 355 -2.35 4.03 -5.08
N ILE A 356 -1.59 3.22 -4.33
CA ILE A 356 -0.21 2.88 -4.72
C ILE A 356 -0.19 2.18 -6.09
N LEU A 357 -1.19 1.32 -6.33
CA LEU A 357 -1.35 0.56 -7.56
C LEU A 357 -1.85 1.39 -8.75
N LEU A 358 -2.52 2.50 -8.50
CA LEU A 358 -3.21 3.31 -9.50
C LEU A 358 -2.31 3.65 -10.71
N ASN A 359 -1.09 4.13 -10.46
CA ASN A 359 -0.13 4.52 -11.49
C ASN A 359 0.42 3.36 -12.34
N ASP A 360 0.32 2.12 -11.85
CA ASP A 360 0.79 0.92 -12.57
C ASP A 360 -0.30 0.28 -13.41
N ILE A 361 -1.58 0.55 -13.12
CA ILE A 361 -2.72 0.08 -13.93
C ILE A 361 -3.02 1.06 -15.08
N LEU A 362 -2.59 2.32 -14.97
CA LEU A 362 -2.80 3.30 -16.04
C LEU A 362 -2.16 2.84 -17.37
N PRO A 363 -2.85 2.99 -18.51
CA PRO A 363 -2.28 2.70 -19.82
C PRO A 363 -1.01 3.50 -20.11
N SER A 364 -0.09 2.88 -20.87
CA SER A 364 1.13 3.51 -21.33
C SER A 364 0.84 4.82 -22.09
N GLY A 365 1.55 5.89 -21.74
CA GLY A 365 1.41 7.21 -22.37
C GLY A 365 0.46 8.16 -21.64
N MET A 366 -0.32 7.70 -20.66
CA MET A 366 -1.06 8.61 -19.77
C MET A 366 -0.13 9.24 -18.72
N PRO A 367 -0.35 10.52 -18.37
CA PRO A 367 0.40 11.15 -17.29
C PRO A 367 0.04 10.50 -15.95
N LYS A 368 1.08 10.10 -15.23
CA LYS A 368 0.98 9.47 -13.91
C LYS A 368 0.59 10.50 -12.85
N PHE A 369 -0.13 10.05 -11.83
CA PHE A 369 -0.53 10.87 -10.70
C PHE A 369 0.66 11.21 -9.79
N ALA A 370 0.74 12.48 -9.41
CA ALA A 370 1.70 12.97 -8.42
C ALA A 370 1.33 12.49 -7.01
N PHE A 371 2.29 12.56 -6.07
CA PHE A 371 2.11 12.05 -4.70
C PHE A 371 0.92 12.67 -3.96
N LEU A 372 0.75 14.00 -4.11
CA LEU A 372 -0.29 14.78 -3.45
C LEU A 372 -1.44 15.23 -4.36
N GLU A 373 -1.51 14.74 -5.60
CA GLU A 373 -2.50 15.21 -6.57
C GLU A 373 -3.95 14.97 -6.10
N LEU A 374 -4.18 13.85 -5.40
CA LEU A 374 -5.50 13.47 -4.89
C LEU A 374 -5.82 14.08 -3.51
N THR A 375 -4.88 14.80 -2.90
CA THR A 375 -5.03 15.34 -1.53
C THR A 375 -6.24 16.25 -1.36
N PRO A 376 -6.60 17.15 -2.30
CA PRO A 376 -7.78 18.00 -2.13
C PRO A 376 -9.07 17.19 -1.97
N ILE A 377 -9.24 16.14 -2.79
CA ILE A 377 -10.39 15.23 -2.70
C ILE A 377 -10.32 14.43 -1.40
N GLY A 378 -9.16 13.83 -1.09
CA GLY A 378 -8.93 13.07 0.14
C GLY A 378 -9.19 13.90 1.41
N LEU A 379 -8.80 15.17 1.42
CA LEU A 379 -9.01 16.08 2.54
C LEU A 379 -10.49 16.38 2.75
N ALA A 380 -11.23 16.61 1.67
CA ALA A 380 -12.68 16.77 1.77
C ALA A 380 -13.37 15.49 2.28
N LEU A 381 -12.91 14.31 1.85
CA LEU A 381 -13.42 13.02 2.35
C LEU A 381 -13.13 12.83 3.84
N VAL A 382 -11.91 13.15 4.30
CA VAL A 382 -11.53 13.08 5.71
C VAL A 382 -12.35 14.07 6.55
N VAL A 383 -12.43 15.34 6.13
CA VAL A 383 -13.18 16.37 6.86
C VAL A 383 -14.67 16.02 6.92
N GLY A 384 -15.28 15.68 5.78
CA GLY A 384 -16.69 15.30 5.71
C GLY A 384 -17.01 14.03 6.51
N GLY A 385 -16.14 13.02 6.41
CA GLY A 385 -16.28 11.78 7.16
C GLY A 385 -16.13 11.97 8.67
N ILE A 386 -15.12 12.73 9.13
CA ILE A 386 -14.96 13.05 10.56
C ILE A 386 -16.13 13.89 11.06
N ALA A 387 -16.64 14.84 10.26
CA ALA A 387 -17.82 15.62 10.61
C ALA A 387 -19.05 14.72 10.81
N TYR A 388 -19.32 13.80 9.89
CA TYR A 388 -20.41 12.81 10.00
C TYR A 388 -20.23 11.89 11.21
N LEU A 389 -19.05 11.30 11.37
CA LEU A 389 -18.76 10.33 12.43
C LEU A 389 -18.83 10.97 13.82
N SER A 390 -18.37 12.22 13.96
CA SER A 390 -18.43 12.97 15.22
C SER A 390 -19.81 13.57 15.53
N THR A 391 -20.76 13.55 14.59
CA THR A 391 -22.14 14.03 14.77
C THR A 391 -23.11 12.86 14.83
N VAL A 392 -23.50 12.37 13.65
CA VAL A 392 -24.50 11.32 13.45
C VAL A 392 -23.97 9.98 13.93
N GLY A 393 -22.70 9.66 13.64
CA GLY A 393 -22.08 8.41 14.07
C GLY A 393 -22.07 8.23 15.59
N LEU A 394 -21.60 9.24 16.33
CA LEU A 394 -21.64 9.26 17.79
C LEU A 394 -23.06 9.25 18.35
N GLY A 395 -23.99 9.98 17.73
CA GLY A 395 -25.40 9.99 18.13
C GLY A 395 -26.05 8.60 18.01
N MET A 396 -25.78 7.87 16.93
CA MET A 396 -26.28 6.51 16.73
C MET A 396 -25.67 5.49 17.70
N LEU A 397 -24.40 5.67 18.08
CA LEU A 397 -23.72 4.83 19.06
C LEU A 397 -24.09 5.18 20.51
N ALA A 398 -24.77 6.31 20.74
CA ALA A 398 -25.08 6.79 22.08
C ALA A 398 -26.09 5.93 22.85
N GLY A 399 -26.98 5.22 22.15
CA GLY A 399 -28.02 4.36 22.76
C GLY A 399 -27.52 3.02 23.30
N ARG A 400 -26.22 2.71 23.18
CA ARG A 400 -25.63 1.45 23.68
C ARG A 400 -25.35 1.46 25.20
N GLN A 401 -25.80 2.48 25.92
CA GLN A 401 -25.37 2.76 27.29
C GLN A 401 -26.15 2.01 28.41
N GLU A 402 -27.05 1.06 28.12
CA GLU A 402 -27.95 0.49 29.16
C GLU A 402 -28.13 -1.05 29.18
N LYS A 403 -27.27 -1.83 28.51
CA LYS A 403 -27.31 -3.31 28.61
C LYS A 403 -26.03 -3.94 29.13
N SER A 404 -25.30 -3.24 30.00
CA SER A 404 -24.48 -3.91 31.00
C SER A 404 -25.31 -3.97 32.28
N SER A 405 -25.80 -5.17 32.52
CA SER A 405 -26.38 -5.66 33.77
C SER A 405 -25.95 -4.87 35.01
N SER A 406 -26.96 -4.45 35.78
CA SER A 406 -26.87 -4.15 37.20
C SER A 406 -26.17 -5.31 37.92
N ASP A 407 -24.85 -5.26 38.03
CA ASP A 407 -24.13 -5.62 39.26
C ASP A 407 -22.66 -5.15 39.22
N SER A 408 -22.31 -4.30 40.19
CA SER A 408 -20.96 -3.97 40.69
C SER A 408 -19.83 -3.58 39.69
N ASN A 409 -19.73 -2.28 39.42
CA ASN A 409 -18.54 -1.43 39.60
C ASN A 409 -17.12 -2.03 39.37
N LYS A 410 -16.60 -1.98 38.12
CA LYS A 410 -15.26 -1.44 37.73
C LYS A 410 -15.04 -1.56 36.20
N PRO A 411 -14.18 -0.73 35.57
CA PRO A 411 -13.85 -0.84 34.15
C PRO A 411 -12.77 -1.91 33.94
N VAL A 412 -13.04 -2.85 33.04
CA VAL A 412 -12.36 -4.14 32.93
C VAL A 412 -11.64 -4.26 31.57
N ASP A 413 -10.48 -4.92 31.57
CA ASP A 413 -9.56 -5.09 30.45
C ASP A 413 -9.55 -6.58 30.01
N PRO A 414 -10.08 -6.95 28.82
CA PRO A 414 -10.34 -8.35 28.46
C PRO A 414 -9.09 -9.21 28.21
N ALA A 415 -7.91 -8.60 28.05
CA ALA A 415 -6.65 -9.36 27.96
C ALA A 415 -6.06 -9.72 29.34
N ARG A 416 -6.50 -9.02 30.41
CA ARG A 416 -6.07 -9.29 31.79
C ARG A 416 -6.97 -10.31 32.48
N GLU A 417 -8.26 -10.37 32.15
CA GLU A 417 -9.23 -11.28 32.77
C GLU A 417 -9.00 -12.76 32.42
N GLY A 418 -8.62 -13.11 31.19
CA GLY A 418 -8.40 -14.54 30.87
C GLY A 418 -7.41 -15.26 31.79
N ILE A 419 -6.38 -14.55 32.29
CA ILE A 419 -5.37 -15.11 33.20
C ILE A 419 -5.70 -14.79 34.66
N LEU A 420 -6.04 -13.53 34.99
CA LEU A 420 -6.28 -13.16 36.39
C LEU A 420 -7.59 -13.76 36.95
N ASP A 421 -8.54 -14.18 36.10
CA ASP A 421 -9.72 -14.94 36.52
C ASP A 421 -9.35 -16.34 37.02
N ALA A 422 -8.35 -16.97 36.39
CA ALA A 422 -7.77 -18.22 36.87
C ALA A 422 -6.93 -18.02 38.15
N TYR A 423 -6.54 -16.77 38.47
CA TYR A 423 -5.74 -16.43 39.65
C TYR A 423 -6.34 -15.32 40.53
N PRO A 424 -7.48 -15.54 41.21
CA PRO A 424 -8.28 -14.48 41.86
C PRO A 424 -7.57 -13.75 43.03
N LEU A 425 -6.48 -14.31 43.56
CA LEU A 425 -5.67 -13.73 44.63
C LEU A 425 -4.56 -12.79 44.13
N ILE A 426 -4.32 -12.71 42.83
CA ILE A 426 -3.36 -11.78 42.23
C ILE A 426 -4.12 -10.61 41.63
N LYS A 427 -4.27 -9.53 42.41
CA LYS A 427 -4.87 -8.26 41.95
C LYS A 427 -3.81 -7.16 41.95
N GLY A 428 -3.94 -6.17 41.09
CA GLY A 428 -2.96 -5.09 40.90
C GLY A 428 -2.77 -4.74 39.43
N PRO A 429 -1.77 -3.91 39.08
CA PRO A 429 -0.74 -3.37 39.97
C PRO A 429 -1.28 -2.27 40.92
N PHE A 430 -0.66 -2.13 42.09
CA PHE A 430 -0.90 -1.04 43.06
C PHE A 430 0.40 -0.30 43.34
N GLU A 431 0.34 1.03 43.49
CA GLU A 431 1.49 1.88 43.84
C GLU A 431 1.39 2.28 45.32
N ILE A 432 2.41 1.96 46.09
CA ILE A 432 2.51 2.28 47.52
C ILE A 432 3.72 3.19 47.72
N HIS A 433 3.50 4.34 48.34
CA HIS A 433 4.54 5.24 48.79
C HIS A 433 4.91 4.93 50.25
N VAL A 434 6.20 4.85 50.52
CA VAL A 434 6.75 4.64 51.87
C VAL A 434 7.12 6.01 52.44
N PRO A 435 6.44 6.50 53.49
CA PRO A 435 6.75 7.80 54.09
C PRO A 435 8.20 7.92 54.58
N GLU A 436 8.75 9.14 54.64
CA GLU A 436 10.13 9.39 55.10
C GLU A 436 10.31 9.09 56.60
N ASP A 437 9.24 9.21 57.38
CA ASP A 437 9.19 8.88 58.81
C ASP A 437 9.02 7.38 59.09
N PHE A 438 9.02 6.54 58.05
CA PHE A 438 8.88 5.10 58.16
C PHE A 438 9.99 4.48 59.02
N ARG A 439 9.61 4.01 60.22
CA ARG A 439 10.48 3.29 61.17
C ARG A 439 9.90 1.90 61.42
N PRO A 440 10.52 0.81 60.91
CA PRO A 440 10.01 -0.53 61.20
C PRO A 440 10.21 -0.84 62.69
N ALA A 441 9.11 -1.07 63.41
CA ALA A 441 9.09 -1.08 64.88
C ALA A 441 9.98 -2.13 65.58
N ARG A 442 10.45 -3.20 64.91
CA ARG A 442 11.25 -4.29 65.55
C ARG A 442 12.32 -4.95 64.68
N LEU A 443 12.12 -5.10 63.37
CA LEU A 443 13.05 -5.77 62.43
C LEU A 443 12.96 -5.11 61.05
N PRO A 444 14.04 -5.11 60.24
CA PRO A 444 13.99 -4.61 58.87
C PRO A 444 12.97 -5.42 58.05
N LEU A 445 12.02 -4.73 57.45
CA LEU A 445 10.92 -5.33 56.71
C LEU A 445 11.39 -5.70 55.29
N THR A 446 11.67 -6.99 55.06
CA THR A 446 12.16 -7.47 53.77
C THR A 446 11.03 -7.85 52.81
N VAL A 447 11.31 -7.82 51.51
CA VAL A 447 10.38 -8.26 50.45
C VAL A 447 9.83 -9.67 50.73
N MET A 448 10.69 -10.59 51.19
CA MET A 448 10.28 -11.95 51.54
C MET A 448 9.30 -11.99 52.73
N GLN A 449 9.53 -11.19 53.76
CA GLN A 449 8.65 -11.14 54.94
C GLN A 449 7.27 -10.58 54.59
N ILE A 450 7.22 -9.52 53.76
CA ILE A 450 5.97 -8.91 53.27
C ILE A 450 5.14 -9.95 52.52
N ARG A 451 5.77 -10.68 51.58
CA ARG A 451 5.11 -11.74 50.84
C ARG A 451 4.61 -12.86 51.74
N ARG A 452 5.43 -13.33 52.70
CA ARG A 452 5.05 -14.41 53.63
C ARG A 452 3.88 -14.03 54.54
N ARG A 453 3.86 -12.79 55.05
CA ARG A 453 2.89 -12.32 56.06
C ARG A 453 1.60 -11.78 55.44
N TYR A 454 1.68 -11.10 54.31
CA TYR A 454 0.55 -10.39 53.70
C TYR A 454 0.17 -10.92 52.31
N LEU A 455 0.89 -11.90 51.73
CA LEU A 455 0.66 -12.33 50.34
C LEU A 455 0.82 -11.21 49.29
N VAL A 456 1.53 -10.15 49.65
CA VAL A 456 1.81 -9.02 48.76
C VAL A 456 3.14 -9.27 48.05
N ASN A 457 3.11 -9.32 46.72
CA ASN A 457 4.28 -9.48 45.88
C ASN A 457 4.79 -8.11 45.46
N ILE A 458 5.99 -7.73 45.90
CA ILE A 458 6.68 -6.55 45.38
C ILE A 458 7.36 -6.94 44.07
N VAL A 459 6.94 -6.29 42.98
CA VAL A 459 7.44 -6.56 41.64
C VAL A 459 8.46 -5.54 41.17
N ALA A 460 8.40 -4.31 41.68
CA ALA A 460 9.40 -3.27 41.46
C ALA A 460 9.49 -2.32 42.66
N SER A 461 10.67 -1.72 42.85
CA SER A 461 10.92 -0.63 43.80
C SER A 461 11.62 0.51 43.07
N ALA A 462 11.22 1.74 43.35
CA ALA A 462 11.84 2.93 42.78
C ALA A 462 12.25 3.92 43.87
N GLU A 463 13.40 4.55 43.67
CA GLU A 463 13.91 5.68 44.46
C GLU A 463 13.40 7.02 43.89
N ILE A 464 13.36 8.06 44.73
CA ILE A 464 12.95 9.42 44.33
C ILE A 464 13.83 9.96 43.19
N ASP A 465 15.10 9.55 43.12
CA ASP A 465 16.06 9.89 42.06
C ASP A 465 15.78 9.19 40.71
N GLY A 466 14.73 8.38 40.62
CA GLY A 466 14.26 7.76 39.38
C GLY A 466 14.87 6.40 39.06
N THR A 467 15.69 5.81 39.94
CA THR A 467 16.23 4.47 39.73
C THR A 467 15.16 3.43 40.03
N CYS A 468 14.71 2.70 39.01
CA CYS A 468 13.71 1.63 39.13
C CYS A 468 14.40 0.26 39.14
N LYS A 469 14.27 -0.47 40.23
CA LYS A 469 14.73 -1.86 40.37
C LYS A 469 13.56 -2.81 40.16
N VAL A 470 13.57 -3.48 39.01
CA VAL A 470 12.60 -4.54 38.66
C VAL A 470 13.01 -5.85 39.32
N ALA A 471 12.03 -6.61 39.83
CA ALA A 471 12.24 -7.87 40.54
C ALA A 471 13.21 -7.77 41.74
N PRO A 472 12.87 -6.95 42.76
CA PRO A 472 13.75 -6.75 43.91
C PRO A 472 14.06 -8.07 44.63
N LEU A 473 15.27 -8.16 45.17
CA LEU A 473 15.75 -9.39 45.83
C LEU A 473 14.95 -9.69 47.11
N PRO A 474 14.80 -10.97 47.50
CA PRO A 474 13.99 -11.36 48.66
C PRO A 474 14.45 -10.75 50.00
N ASP A 475 15.74 -10.47 50.13
CA ASP A 475 16.42 -9.88 51.28
C ASP A 475 16.43 -8.34 51.25
N MET A 476 16.03 -7.71 50.14
CA MET A 476 15.91 -6.26 50.05
C MET A 476 14.94 -5.74 51.12
N THR A 477 15.41 -4.78 51.90
CA THR A 477 14.63 -4.07 52.91
C THR A 477 13.89 -2.90 52.29
N VAL A 478 12.63 -2.70 52.67
CA VAL A 478 11.88 -1.49 52.28
C VAL A 478 12.51 -0.27 52.96
N GLN A 479 12.89 0.72 52.16
CA GLN A 479 13.53 1.95 52.62
C GLN A 479 12.51 3.11 52.67
N PRO A 480 12.66 4.05 53.61
CA PRO A 480 11.85 5.28 53.65
C PRO A 480 11.99 6.07 52.34
N GLY A 481 10.91 6.71 51.90
CA GLY A 481 10.87 7.51 50.67
C GLY A 481 10.77 6.70 49.35
N HIS A 482 10.77 5.37 49.40
CA HIS A 482 10.66 4.55 48.19
C HIS A 482 9.21 4.39 47.71
N PHE A 483 9.05 4.23 46.41
CA PHE A 483 7.80 3.79 45.79
C PHE A 483 7.87 2.30 45.48
N LEU A 484 6.80 1.56 45.80
CA LEU A 484 6.69 0.13 45.58
C LEU A 484 5.54 -0.18 44.62
N CYS A 485 5.82 -0.99 43.60
CA CYS A 485 4.80 -1.58 42.75
C CYS A 485 4.48 -2.99 43.24
N VAL A 486 3.21 -3.26 43.55
CA VAL A 486 2.79 -4.50 44.20
C VAL A 486 1.59 -5.18 43.55
N TYR A 487 1.55 -6.51 43.67
CA TYR A 487 0.44 -7.38 43.32
C TYR A 487 0.03 -8.26 44.50
N GLY A 488 -1.26 -8.38 44.76
CA GLY A 488 -1.79 -9.26 45.79
C GLY A 488 -3.29 -9.04 46.03
N PRO A 489 -3.89 -9.76 46.99
CA PRO A 489 -5.30 -9.59 47.32
C PRO A 489 -5.56 -8.17 47.85
N VAL A 490 -6.59 -7.48 47.35
CA VAL A 490 -6.92 -6.09 47.73
C VAL A 490 -6.96 -5.89 49.25
N LYS A 491 -7.72 -6.73 49.97
CA LYS A 491 -7.82 -6.70 51.44
C LYS A 491 -6.47 -6.89 52.14
N ALA A 492 -5.55 -7.62 51.52
CA ALA A 492 -4.23 -7.89 52.08
C ALA A 492 -3.25 -6.74 51.83
N VAL A 493 -3.37 -6.08 50.68
CA VAL A 493 -2.67 -4.83 50.36
C VAL A 493 -3.13 -3.72 51.31
N GLU A 494 -4.44 -3.53 51.49
CA GLU A 494 -5.00 -2.55 52.43
C GLU A 494 -4.52 -2.81 53.86
N ARG A 495 -4.56 -4.07 54.32
CA ARG A 495 -4.01 -4.45 55.63
C ARG A 495 -2.51 -4.17 55.77
N PHE A 496 -1.74 -4.38 54.70
CA PHE A 496 -0.31 -4.11 54.69
C PHE A 496 -0.05 -2.60 54.83
N VAL A 497 -0.79 -1.80 54.08
CA VAL A 497 -0.74 -0.34 54.10
C VAL A 497 -1.11 0.21 55.48
N SER A 498 -2.25 -0.20 56.05
CA SER A 498 -2.71 0.27 57.36
C SER A 498 -1.83 -0.18 58.52
N ALA A 499 -1.21 -1.37 58.44
CA ALA A 499 -0.36 -1.89 59.51
C ALA A 499 0.97 -1.13 59.67
N TYR A 500 1.43 -0.47 58.60
CA TYR A 500 2.71 0.21 58.54
C TYR A 500 2.61 1.70 58.25
N GLY A 501 1.39 2.26 58.21
CA GLY A 501 1.15 3.68 57.92
C GLY A 501 1.64 4.09 56.52
N LEU A 502 1.57 3.20 55.54
CA LEU A 502 1.99 3.48 54.17
C LEU A 502 0.89 4.24 53.41
N ASP A 503 1.26 4.88 52.31
CA ASP A 503 0.30 5.60 51.46
C ASP A 503 0.00 4.79 50.19
N LEU A 504 -1.24 4.30 50.07
CA LEU A 504 -1.72 3.70 48.82
C LEU A 504 -2.15 4.82 47.86
N LYS A 505 -1.48 4.95 46.71
CA LYS A 505 -1.83 5.95 45.71
C LYS A 505 -2.98 5.44 44.84
N GLU A 506 -4.07 6.20 44.78
CA GLU A 506 -5.20 5.92 43.88
C GLU A 506 -4.86 6.20 42.41
N GLU A 507 -4.02 7.22 42.17
CA GLU A 507 -3.46 7.54 40.85
C GLU A 507 -1.94 7.32 40.86
N PRO A 508 -1.41 6.28 40.19
CA PRO A 508 0.01 6.01 40.14
C PRO A 508 0.73 7.06 39.28
N GLU A 509 1.84 7.59 39.78
CA GLU A 509 2.63 8.62 39.09
C GLU A 509 4.00 8.09 38.68
N PHE A 510 4.67 7.37 39.57
CA PHE A 510 6.09 7.02 39.41
C PHE A 510 6.29 5.82 38.48
N PHE A 511 5.46 4.78 38.62
CA PHE A 511 5.54 3.59 37.77
C PHE A 511 4.63 3.65 36.53
N LYS A 512 3.94 4.77 36.33
CA LYS A 512 2.94 4.98 35.26
C LYS A 512 3.49 4.69 33.86
N ASN A 513 4.73 5.10 33.61
CA ASN A 513 5.35 4.96 32.30
C ASN A 513 6.13 3.66 32.12
N ASP A 514 6.34 2.88 33.19
CA ASP A 514 7.16 1.66 33.19
C ASP A 514 6.30 0.42 33.55
N MET A 515 6.20 0.07 34.83
CA MET A 515 5.55 -1.17 35.28
C MET A 515 4.03 -1.17 35.10
N PHE A 516 3.40 0.00 35.05
CA PHE A 516 1.96 0.14 34.80
C PHE A 516 1.65 0.27 33.31
N ASN A 517 2.69 0.43 32.48
CA ASN A 517 2.57 0.52 31.04
C ASN A 517 2.46 -0.90 30.44
N PRO A 518 1.28 -1.29 29.92
CA PRO A 518 1.08 -2.63 29.36
C PRO A 518 2.02 -2.93 28.17
N SER A 519 2.54 -1.89 27.50
CA SER A 519 3.48 -2.03 26.39
C SER A 519 4.94 -2.26 26.83
N LEU A 520 5.26 -2.21 28.12
CA LEU A 520 6.64 -2.38 28.63
C LEU A 520 6.79 -3.51 29.64
N ALA A 521 5.78 -3.76 30.48
CA ALA A 521 5.78 -4.83 31.47
C ALA A 521 4.40 -5.50 31.58
N GLY A 522 4.41 -6.77 31.95
CA GLY A 522 3.18 -7.55 32.01
C GLY A 522 3.31 -8.84 32.78
N ILE A 523 2.18 -9.55 32.87
CA ILE A 523 2.06 -10.88 33.46
C ILE A 523 1.91 -11.89 32.33
N VAL A 524 2.67 -12.98 32.39
CA VAL A 524 2.54 -14.11 31.47
C VAL A 524 2.52 -15.43 32.23
N GLU A 525 1.90 -16.43 31.61
CA GLU A 525 1.93 -17.80 32.10
C GLU A 525 2.94 -18.62 31.29
N GLY A 526 3.95 -19.14 31.97
CA GLY A 526 4.97 -20.01 31.39
C GLY A 526 4.84 -21.43 31.92
N VAL A 527 4.71 -22.41 31.03
CA VAL A 527 4.68 -23.83 31.38
C VAL A 527 6.07 -24.45 31.31
N VAL A 528 6.43 -25.20 32.34
CA VAL A 528 7.71 -25.91 32.43
C VAL A 528 7.76 -26.98 31.34
N SER A 529 8.69 -26.82 30.40
CA SER A 529 8.88 -27.76 29.28
C SER A 529 9.30 -29.15 29.79
N PRO A 530 8.88 -30.25 29.14
CA PRO A 530 9.32 -31.61 29.50
C PRO A 530 10.83 -31.83 29.46
N ARG A 531 11.59 -30.98 28.75
CA ARG A 531 13.06 -31.03 28.67
C ARG A 531 13.76 -29.95 29.51
N SER A 532 13.03 -29.33 30.43
CA SER A 532 13.50 -28.21 31.23
C SER A 532 14.51 -28.63 32.29
N GLY A 533 15.62 -27.89 32.40
CA GLY A 533 16.58 -28.04 33.50
C GLY A 533 16.07 -27.49 34.84
N LEU A 534 14.85 -26.97 34.87
CA LEU A 534 14.15 -26.49 36.07
C LEU A 534 13.37 -27.61 36.78
N ILE A 535 13.18 -28.77 36.13
CA ILE A 535 12.46 -29.91 36.69
C ILE A 535 13.19 -30.40 37.96
N GLY A 536 12.41 -30.60 39.03
CA GLY A 536 12.90 -31.04 40.34
C GLY A 536 13.53 -29.95 41.19
N LYS A 537 13.73 -28.73 40.67
CA LYS A 537 14.31 -27.61 41.42
C LYS A 537 13.25 -26.66 41.95
N THR A 538 13.56 -26.02 43.06
CA THR A 538 12.69 -24.98 43.66
C THR A 538 13.02 -23.59 43.11
N ILE A 539 12.07 -22.65 43.18
CA ILE A 539 12.31 -21.23 42.79
C ILE A 539 13.50 -20.63 43.57
N ARG A 540 13.72 -21.07 44.83
CA ARG A 540 14.86 -20.64 45.64
C ARG A 540 16.18 -21.15 45.08
N GLU A 541 16.27 -22.44 44.75
CA GLU A 541 17.49 -23.04 44.19
C GLU A 541 17.85 -22.46 42.82
N ILE A 542 16.84 -22.15 42.01
CA ILE A 542 17.01 -21.52 40.70
C ILE A 542 17.47 -20.07 40.84
N ARG A 543 17.31 -19.43 42.01
CA ARG A 543 17.47 -17.97 42.20
C ARG A 543 16.75 -17.17 41.12
N PHE A 544 15.48 -17.53 40.89
CA PHE A 544 14.71 -17.13 39.71
C PHE A 544 14.71 -15.61 39.43
N ARG A 545 14.66 -14.77 40.49
CA ARG A 545 14.71 -13.31 40.39
C ARG A 545 16.05 -12.79 39.89
N GLU A 546 17.15 -13.44 40.26
CA GLU A 546 18.50 -13.03 39.88
C GLU A 546 18.91 -13.57 38.52
N THR A 547 18.55 -14.82 38.24
CA THR A 547 18.91 -15.48 36.99
C THR A 547 18.12 -14.94 35.80
N PHE A 548 16.82 -14.65 35.99
CA PHE A 548 15.94 -14.23 34.91
C PHE A 548 15.46 -12.78 35.03
N GLY A 549 15.63 -12.11 36.18
CA GLY A 549 15.07 -10.77 36.40
C GLY A 549 13.56 -10.75 36.55
N LEU A 550 12.92 -11.90 36.77
CA LEU A 550 11.46 -12.07 36.74
C LEU A 550 10.87 -12.41 38.12
N ASN A 551 9.63 -11.98 38.35
CA ASN A 551 8.88 -12.28 39.56
C ASN A 551 7.91 -13.44 39.34
N ALA A 552 8.06 -14.53 40.09
CA ALA A 552 7.04 -15.57 40.17
C ALA A 552 5.92 -15.19 41.16
N LEU A 553 4.71 -15.00 40.65
CA LEU A 553 3.52 -14.57 41.39
C LEU A 553 2.69 -15.76 41.91
N ALA A 554 2.54 -16.80 41.09
CA ALA A 554 1.80 -18.02 41.41
C ALA A 554 2.42 -19.24 40.70
N ILE A 555 2.19 -20.44 41.22
CA ILE A 555 2.48 -21.71 40.55
C ILE A 555 1.18 -22.49 40.48
N HIS A 556 0.80 -22.95 39.31
CA HIS A 556 -0.29 -23.87 39.08
C HIS A 556 0.29 -25.26 38.83
N GLN A 557 -0.07 -26.19 39.71
CA GLN A 557 0.41 -27.58 39.69
C GLN A 557 -0.76 -28.51 40.04
N SER A 558 -0.98 -29.53 39.22
CA SER A 558 -2.04 -30.54 39.41
C SER A 558 -3.44 -29.94 39.64
N ASP A 559 -3.85 -29.03 38.77
CA ASP A 559 -5.18 -28.37 38.77
C ASP A 559 -5.45 -27.48 40.00
N LYS A 560 -4.39 -27.04 40.68
CA LYS A 560 -4.45 -26.13 41.84
C LYS A 560 -3.47 -24.98 41.71
N ALA A 561 -3.96 -23.76 41.89
CA ALA A 561 -3.14 -22.56 41.97
C ALA A 561 -2.61 -22.34 43.40
N TYR A 562 -1.28 -22.25 43.51
CA TYR A 562 -0.57 -21.97 44.74
C TYR A 562 -0.03 -20.54 44.74
N TYR A 563 -0.21 -19.85 45.87
CA TYR A 563 0.26 -18.47 46.09
C TYR A 563 1.24 -18.36 47.29
N ARG A 564 1.26 -19.38 48.16
CA ARG A 564 2.13 -19.49 49.33
C ARG A 564 3.26 -20.48 49.09
N GLN A 565 4.40 -20.24 49.75
CA GLN A 565 5.56 -21.14 49.76
C GLN A 565 6.10 -21.48 48.35
N LEU A 566 5.97 -20.57 47.38
CA LEU A 566 6.44 -20.83 46.00
C LEU A 566 7.97 -21.04 45.93
N ALA A 567 8.70 -20.46 46.88
CA ALA A 567 10.15 -20.57 46.97
C ALA A 567 10.63 -22.01 47.27
N ASP A 568 9.81 -22.80 47.96
CA ASP A 568 10.17 -24.11 48.52
C ASP A 568 9.52 -25.28 47.76
N ARG A 569 8.73 -24.98 46.72
CA ARG A 569 8.06 -26.01 45.91
C ARG A 569 8.92 -26.41 44.71
N PRO A 570 9.17 -27.72 44.49
CA PRO A 570 9.87 -28.19 43.30
C PRO A 570 8.95 -28.11 42.08
N LEU A 571 9.49 -27.63 40.95
CA LEU A 571 8.77 -27.54 39.68
C LEU A 571 8.78 -28.90 38.96
N GLN A 572 7.66 -29.26 38.36
CA GLN A 572 7.47 -30.46 37.55
C GLN A 572 7.18 -30.09 36.10
N ALA A 573 7.39 -31.04 35.18
CA ALA A 573 7.03 -30.83 33.78
C ALA A 573 5.51 -30.64 33.66
N GLY A 574 5.09 -29.62 32.89
CA GLY A 574 3.68 -29.25 32.75
C GLY A 574 3.16 -28.27 33.81
N ASP A 575 3.93 -27.97 34.87
CA ASP A 575 3.56 -26.92 35.82
C ASP A 575 3.52 -25.56 35.12
N ALA A 576 2.48 -24.78 35.40
CA ALA A 576 2.37 -23.41 34.94
C ALA A 576 2.87 -22.44 36.02
N VAL A 577 3.73 -21.50 35.65
CA VAL A 577 4.26 -20.47 36.54
C VAL A 577 3.80 -19.12 36.03
N LEU A 578 3.13 -18.37 36.89
CA LEU A 578 2.69 -17.01 36.60
C LEU A 578 3.84 -16.04 36.88
N LEU A 579 4.33 -15.38 35.83
CA LEU A 579 5.52 -14.54 35.83
C LEU A 579 5.17 -13.08 35.58
N HIS A 580 5.87 -12.17 36.24
CA HIS A 580 5.80 -10.73 35.98
C HIS A 580 7.20 -10.13 35.79
N GLY A 581 7.36 -9.33 34.75
CA GLY A 581 8.59 -8.58 34.49
C GLY A 581 8.44 -7.67 33.28
N THR A 582 9.55 -7.07 32.84
CA THR A 582 9.55 -6.35 31.57
C THR A 582 9.42 -7.31 30.41
N TRP A 583 8.86 -6.85 29.28
CA TRP A 583 8.85 -7.66 28.07
C TRP A 583 10.26 -8.08 27.65
N GLU A 584 11.31 -7.32 28.01
CA GLU A 584 12.71 -7.61 27.68
C GLU A 584 13.20 -8.89 28.34
N GLN A 585 12.95 -8.98 29.64
CA GLN A 585 13.29 -10.15 30.43
C GLN A 585 12.45 -11.37 30.02
N LEU A 586 11.18 -11.16 29.67
CA LEU A 586 10.28 -12.22 29.23
C LEU A 586 10.66 -12.82 27.87
N HIS A 587 11.07 -12.01 26.88
CA HIS A 587 11.55 -12.57 25.61
C HIS A 587 12.94 -13.20 25.75
N ALA A 588 13.83 -12.64 26.58
CA ALA A 588 15.11 -13.29 26.88
C ALA A 588 14.90 -14.69 27.47
N LEU A 589 13.83 -14.88 28.26
CA LEU A 589 13.40 -16.19 28.77
C LEU A 589 12.84 -17.09 27.66
N GLU A 590 12.08 -16.52 26.71
CA GLU A 590 11.52 -17.26 25.56
C GLU A 590 12.64 -17.79 24.66
N ASP A 591 13.64 -16.97 24.30
CA ASP A 591 14.78 -17.33 23.45
C ASP A 591 15.60 -18.51 24.03
N LEU A 592 15.58 -18.66 25.36
CA LEU A 592 16.23 -19.76 26.04
C LEU A 592 15.53 -21.12 25.83
N HIS A 593 14.32 -21.17 25.23
CA HIS A 593 13.46 -22.26 24.68
C HIS A 593 13.42 -23.65 25.34
N ARG A 594 14.35 -23.98 26.24
CA ARG A 594 14.54 -25.27 26.88
C ARG A 594 13.80 -25.37 28.19
N ASN A 595 13.60 -24.25 28.89
CA ASN A 595 13.18 -24.26 30.28
C ASN A 595 11.69 -23.96 30.51
N LEU A 596 11.12 -22.98 29.80
CA LEU A 596 9.72 -22.55 29.93
C LEU A 596 9.14 -22.27 28.54
N ILE A 597 7.88 -22.65 28.34
CA ILE A 597 7.09 -22.37 27.14
C ILE A 597 6.03 -21.35 27.56
N ILE A 598 6.08 -20.13 27.04
CA ILE A 598 5.10 -19.10 27.36
C ILE A 598 3.82 -19.37 26.55
N ILE A 599 2.71 -19.59 27.25
CA ILE A 599 1.41 -19.92 26.63
C ILE A 599 0.64 -18.64 26.29
N THR A 600 0.86 -17.58 27.07
CA THR A 600 0.21 -16.29 26.83
C THR A 600 0.78 -15.62 25.58
N PRO A 601 -0.04 -15.29 24.56
CA PRO A 601 0.40 -14.41 23.49
C PRO A 601 0.56 -13.00 24.06
N PHE A 602 1.80 -12.58 24.32
CA PHE A 602 2.12 -11.18 24.56
C PHE A 602 2.59 -10.54 23.25
N GLU A 603 2.28 -9.25 23.06
CA GLU A 603 2.65 -8.52 21.84
C GLU A 603 4.18 -8.52 21.68
N LYS A 604 4.66 -9.19 20.62
CA LYS A 604 6.09 -9.36 20.28
C LYS A 604 6.82 -8.05 19.92
N GLU A 605 6.16 -6.91 20.05
CA GLU A 605 6.64 -5.63 19.57
C GLU A 605 7.38 -4.87 20.68
N PHE A 606 8.62 -5.27 20.93
CA PHE A 606 9.56 -4.40 21.62
C PHE A 606 9.65 -3.03 20.95
N HIS A 607 9.37 -1.98 21.70
CA HIS A 607 9.65 -0.62 21.26
C HIS A 607 11.05 -0.22 21.70
N LYS A 608 11.86 0.31 20.78
CA LYS A 608 13.19 0.89 21.05
C LYS A 608 13.08 2.42 21.01
N PRO A 609 12.57 3.08 22.07
CA PRO A 609 12.26 4.51 22.05
C PRO A 609 13.51 5.39 21.81
N GLU A 610 14.70 4.90 22.15
CA GLU A 610 15.98 5.59 21.90
C GLU A 610 16.24 5.84 20.41
N LYS A 611 15.69 5.00 19.52
CA LYS A 611 15.87 5.12 18.07
C LYS A 611 14.76 5.92 17.37
N ALA A 612 13.80 6.46 18.13
CA ALA A 612 12.71 7.29 17.62
C ALA A 612 13.21 8.48 16.78
N ALA A 613 14.29 9.13 17.21
CA ALA A 613 14.85 10.28 16.51
C ALA A 613 15.37 9.88 15.11
N TRP A 614 16.17 8.81 15.02
CA TRP A 614 16.67 8.30 13.73
C TRP A 614 15.53 7.83 12.81
N ALA A 615 14.54 7.13 13.36
CA ALA A 615 13.36 6.71 12.60
C ALA A 615 12.60 7.92 12.03
N SER A 616 12.41 8.98 12.83
CA SER A 616 11.75 10.20 12.37
C SER A 616 12.56 10.94 11.30
N ILE A 617 13.90 10.99 11.42
CA ILE A 617 14.76 11.60 10.41
C ILE A 617 14.68 10.83 9.09
N CYS A 618 14.82 9.50 9.13
CA CYS A 618 14.71 8.67 7.92
C CYS A 618 13.36 8.85 7.23
N PHE A 619 12.28 8.89 8.01
CA PHE A 619 10.94 9.13 7.49
C PHE A 619 10.76 10.52 6.89
N MET A 620 11.22 11.57 7.57
CA MET A 620 11.13 12.96 7.07
C MET A 620 11.97 13.17 5.81
N VAL A 621 13.15 12.54 5.72
CA VAL A 621 13.98 12.54 4.49
C VAL A 621 13.23 11.85 3.35
N THR A 622 12.63 10.69 3.62
CA THR A 622 11.86 9.94 2.62
C THR A 622 10.66 10.75 2.12
N LEU A 623 9.89 11.33 3.04
CA LEU A 623 8.75 12.20 2.73
C LEU A 623 9.20 13.45 1.97
N GLY A 624 10.31 14.07 2.37
CA GLY A 624 10.90 15.22 1.69
C GLY A 624 11.30 14.91 0.24
N LEU A 625 11.90 13.74 0.01
CA LEU A 625 12.23 13.26 -1.35
C LEU A 625 10.98 13.00 -2.19
N MET A 626 9.92 12.43 -1.62
CA MET A 626 8.65 12.25 -2.33
C MET A 626 8.02 13.58 -2.73
N LEU A 627 8.00 14.55 -1.81
CA LEU A 627 7.47 15.89 -2.07
C LEU A 627 8.31 16.61 -3.13
N LEU A 628 9.63 16.53 -3.04
CA LEU A 628 10.54 17.09 -4.04
C LEU A 628 10.32 16.43 -5.41
N SER A 629 10.21 15.10 -5.45
CA SER A 629 9.90 14.37 -6.68
C SER A 629 8.55 14.77 -7.27
N SER A 630 7.55 15.06 -6.42
CA SER A 630 6.21 15.46 -6.87
C SER A 630 6.17 16.90 -7.38
N PHE A 631 6.88 17.84 -6.75
CA PHE A 631 6.82 19.27 -7.11
C PHE A 631 7.86 19.70 -8.15
N TYR A 632 9.09 19.19 -8.06
CA TYR A 632 10.20 19.66 -8.90
C TYR A 632 10.41 18.80 -10.15
N PHE A 633 10.23 17.48 -10.07
CA PHE A 633 10.56 16.56 -11.17
C PHE A 633 9.42 16.35 -12.18
N GLN A 634 8.20 16.80 -11.89
CA GLN A 634 7.07 16.63 -12.82
C GLN A 634 7.15 17.58 -14.03
N SER A 635 7.85 18.71 -13.90
CA SER A 635 8.02 19.72 -14.95
C SER A 635 9.21 19.48 -15.89
N GLN A 636 10.07 18.51 -15.57
CA GLN A 636 11.30 18.23 -16.31
C GLN A 636 11.13 16.98 -17.18
N SER A 637 11.65 16.98 -18.41
CA SER A 637 11.63 15.80 -19.30
C SER A 637 12.50 14.62 -18.83
N TYR A 638 13.29 14.79 -17.76
CA TYR A 638 14.13 13.73 -17.19
C TYR A 638 13.38 12.98 -16.09
N ASN A 639 13.41 11.64 -16.22
CA ASN A 639 12.68 10.62 -15.46
C ASN A 639 12.34 11.00 -13.99
N PRO A 640 11.06 11.23 -13.63
CA PRO A 640 10.67 11.47 -12.25
C PRO A 640 11.02 10.24 -11.41
N ILE A 641 11.68 10.46 -10.26
CA ILE A 641 12.07 9.37 -9.37
C ILE A 641 10.80 8.61 -8.96
N PRO A 642 10.67 7.31 -9.29
CA PRO A 642 9.48 6.54 -8.94
C PRO A 642 9.27 6.52 -7.41
N LEU A 643 8.01 6.54 -6.96
CA LEU A 643 7.66 6.46 -5.53
C LEU A 643 8.34 5.27 -4.84
N SER A 644 8.44 4.11 -5.52
CA SER A 644 9.17 2.94 -5.02
C SER A 644 10.62 3.21 -4.66
N VAL A 645 11.33 4.03 -5.44
CA VAL A 645 12.74 4.34 -5.20
C VAL A 645 12.88 5.19 -3.94
N CYS A 646 12.02 6.20 -3.77
CA CYS A 646 11.99 7.02 -2.55
C CYS A 646 11.72 6.17 -1.30
N LEU A 647 10.73 5.27 -1.37
CA LEU A 647 10.35 4.37 -0.27
C LEU A 647 11.43 3.36 0.04
N MET A 648 12.07 2.78 -0.98
CA MET A 648 13.14 1.82 -0.79
C MET A 648 14.38 2.48 -0.19
N LEU A 649 14.70 3.72 -0.61
CA LEU A 649 15.76 4.50 0.02
C LEU A 649 15.47 4.70 1.52
N GLY A 650 14.24 5.06 1.88
CA GLY A 650 13.81 5.16 3.27
C GLY A 650 13.97 3.86 4.06
N ALA A 651 13.56 2.73 3.47
CA ALA A 651 13.74 1.40 4.05
C ALA A 651 15.23 1.06 4.27
N VAL A 652 16.08 1.33 3.29
CA VAL A 652 17.54 1.15 3.40
C VAL A 652 18.11 2.05 4.50
N CYS A 653 17.70 3.32 4.57
CA CYS A 653 18.13 4.23 5.64
C CYS A 653 17.74 3.71 7.03
N MET A 654 16.55 3.13 7.21
CA MET A 654 16.12 2.53 8.48
C MET A 654 17.01 1.34 8.89
N VAL A 655 17.47 0.54 7.92
CA VAL A 655 18.39 -0.58 8.17
C VAL A 655 19.80 -0.07 8.47
N LEU A 656 20.32 0.88 7.70
CA LEU A 656 21.67 1.44 7.88
C LEU A 656 21.83 2.19 9.21
N THR A 657 20.80 2.92 9.64
CA THR A 657 20.75 3.57 10.96
C THR A 657 20.48 2.60 12.11
N ARG A 658 20.34 1.30 11.81
CA ARG A 658 20.04 0.22 12.76
C ARG A 658 18.74 0.44 13.53
N VAL A 659 17.79 1.22 13.01
CA VAL A 659 16.43 1.32 13.61
C VAL A 659 15.80 -0.07 13.59
N ILE A 660 15.94 -0.77 12.47
CA ILE A 660 15.56 -2.17 12.28
C ILE A 660 16.74 -2.95 11.70
N SER A 661 16.78 -4.26 11.98
CA SER A 661 17.68 -5.20 11.31
C SER A 661 17.13 -5.64 9.95
N ILE A 662 17.99 -6.18 9.08
CA ILE A 662 17.56 -6.71 7.77
C ILE A 662 16.58 -7.88 7.93
N ASN A 663 16.76 -8.71 8.95
CA ASN A 663 15.84 -9.81 9.24
C ASN A 663 14.47 -9.31 9.70
N GLU A 664 14.43 -8.25 10.52
CA GLU A 664 13.19 -7.57 10.88
C GLU A 664 12.53 -6.96 9.64
N ALA A 665 13.30 -6.36 8.72
CA ALA A 665 12.76 -5.83 7.46
C ALA A 665 12.11 -6.93 6.60
N TYR A 666 12.73 -8.10 6.44
CA TYR A 666 12.12 -9.22 5.70
C TYR A 666 10.86 -9.77 6.38
N ARG A 667 10.82 -9.78 7.72
CA ARG A 667 9.64 -10.19 8.51
C ARG A 667 8.52 -9.15 8.46
N ALA A 668 8.85 -7.88 8.28
CA ALA A 668 7.89 -6.79 8.19
C ALA A 668 7.07 -6.81 6.89
N VAL A 669 7.61 -7.42 5.83
CA VAL A 669 6.94 -7.53 4.53
C VAL A 669 5.87 -8.62 4.57
N ASP A 670 4.62 -8.23 4.33
CA ASP A 670 3.55 -9.19 4.11
C ASP A 670 3.59 -9.70 2.66
N TRP A 671 4.28 -10.84 2.48
CA TRP A 671 4.41 -11.51 1.19
C TRP A 671 3.07 -11.86 0.55
N ARG A 672 2.01 -12.07 1.35
CA ARG A 672 0.66 -12.35 0.83
C ARG A 672 0.13 -11.16 0.04
N THR A 673 0.30 -9.96 0.59
CA THR A 673 -0.06 -8.71 -0.07
C THR A 673 0.80 -8.48 -1.32
N VAL A 674 2.11 -8.74 -1.27
CA VAL A 674 3.02 -8.63 -2.42
C VAL A 674 2.56 -9.49 -3.60
N PHE A 675 2.28 -10.77 -3.37
CA PHE A 675 1.81 -11.68 -4.41
C PHE A 675 0.37 -11.37 -4.88
N LEU A 676 -0.49 -10.88 -3.97
CA LEU A 676 -1.83 -10.42 -4.33
C LEU A 676 -1.77 -9.26 -5.34
N LEU A 677 -1.02 -8.20 -5.04
CA LEU A 677 -0.87 -7.05 -5.92
C LEU A 677 -0.20 -7.41 -7.23
N GLY A 678 0.94 -8.10 -7.13
CA GLY A 678 1.69 -8.52 -8.31
C GLY A 678 0.87 -9.42 -9.23
N GLY A 679 -0.02 -10.26 -8.69
CA GLY A 679 -0.82 -11.22 -9.47
C GLY A 679 -2.07 -10.64 -10.09
N LEU A 680 -2.59 -9.54 -9.56
CA LEU A 680 -3.78 -8.88 -10.10
C LEU A 680 -3.47 -7.81 -11.15
N ILE A 681 -2.25 -7.28 -11.20
CA ILE A 681 -1.81 -6.40 -12.30
C ILE A 681 -1.91 -7.11 -13.67
N PRO A 682 -1.40 -8.36 -13.85
CA PRO A 682 -1.62 -9.18 -15.05
C PRO A 682 -3.08 -9.35 -15.47
N LEU A 683 -3.99 -9.46 -14.50
CA LEU A 683 -5.42 -9.59 -14.78
C LEU A 683 -5.98 -8.32 -15.44
N GLY A 684 -5.62 -7.14 -14.91
CA GLY A 684 -5.97 -5.85 -15.53
C GLY A 684 -5.33 -5.68 -16.91
N MET A 685 -4.06 -6.09 -17.08
CA MET A 685 -3.38 -6.08 -18.37
C MET A 685 -4.10 -6.97 -19.39
N ALA A 686 -4.45 -8.21 -19.02
CA ALA A 686 -5.17 -9.14 -19.89
C ALA A 686 -6.54 -8.60 -20.31
N MET A 687 -7.27 -7.95 -19.39
CA MET A 687 -8.56 -7.32 -19.71
C MET A 687 -8.44 -6.22 -20.76
N ASN A 688 -7.35 -5.45 -20.73
CA ASN A 688 -7.04 -4.42 -21.73
C ASN A 688 -6.52 -5.03 -23.04
N GLN A 689 -5.55 -5.95 -22.98
CA GLN A 689 -4.94 -6.59 -24.16
C GLN A 689 -5.94 -7.38 -24.99
N THR A 690 -6.92 -8.02 -24.35
CA THR A 690 -7.99 -8.74 -25.05
C THR A 690 -9.07 -7.82 -25.62
N GLY A 691 -9.07 -6.51 -25.31
CA GLY A 691 -10.13 -5.58 -25.71
C GLY A 691 -11.46 -5.81 -24.97
N THR A 692 -11.47 -6.67 -23.94
CA THR A 692 -12.67 -7.01 -23.16
C THR A 692 -13.22 -5.77 -22.43
N ALA A 693 -12.35 -4.93 -21.88
CA ALA A 693 -12.77 -3.67 -21.23
C ALA A 693 -13.52 -2.74 -22.19
N GLN A 694 -13.01 -2.57 -23.42
CA GLN A 694 -13.66 -1.75 -24.45
C GLN A 694 -14.99 -2.33 -24.89
N TRP A 695 -15.09 -3.67 -25.01
CA TRP A 695 -16.32 -4.36 -25.37
C TRP A 695 -17.42 -4.16 -24.32
N ILE A 696 -17.11 -4.34 -23.03
CA ILE A 696 -18.06 -4.09 -21.94
C ILE A 696 -18.48 -2.62 -21.94
N ALA A 697 -17.51 -1.71 -22.06
CA ALA A 697 -17.77 -0.28 -22.07
C ALA A 697 -18.72 0.12 -23.22
N ARG A 698 -18.52 -0.42 -24.44
CA ARG A 698 -19.41 -0.20 -25.59
C ARG A 698 -20.83 -0.70 -25.30
N GLY A 699 -20.97 -1.84 -24.64
CA GLY A 699 -22.29 -2.35 -24.21
C GLY A 699 -23.00 -1.44 -23.21
N ILE A 700 -22.27 -0.95 -22.19
CA ILE A 700 -22.80 -0.02 -21.19
C ILE A 700 -23.21 1.31 -21.85
N VAL A 701 -22.36 1.84 -22.74
CA VAL A 701 -22.64 3.08 -23.48
C VAL A 701 -23.82 2.93 -24.43
N ALA A 702 -23.94 1.81 -25.13
CA ALA A 702 -25.10 1.56 -25.98
C ALA A 702 -26.40 1.46 -25.18
N GLY A 703 -26.37 0.84 -23.99
CA GLY A 703 -27.56 0.68 -23.14
C GLY A 703 -28.01 1.97 -22.44
N LEU A 704 -27.06 2.82 -22.03
CA LEU A 704 -27.34 4.07 -21.29
C LEU A 704 -27.31 5.33 -22.17
N GLY A 705 -27.03 5.18 -23.47
CA GLY A 705 -26.62 6.20 -24.44
C GLY A 705 -27.04 7.65 -24.17
N PRO A 706 -28.32 8.02 -24.27
CA PRO A 706 -28.74 9.43 -24.16
C PRO A 706 -28.58 10.03 -22.76
N LEU A 707 -28.54 9.19 -21.72
CA LEU A 707 -28.50 9.61 -20.32
C LEU A 707 -27.07 9.76 -19.79
N MET A 708 -26.07 9.31 -20.54
CA MET A 708 -24.71 9.18 -20.02
C MET A 708 -23.92 10.49 -20.08
N ASN A 709 -24.26 11.40 -19.18
CA ASN A 709 -23.49 12.60 -18.87
C ASN A 709 -22.25 12.24 -18.02
N PRO A 710 -21.12 12.97 -18.14
CA PRO A 710 -19.98 12.87 -17.22
C PRO A 710 -20.35 12.69 -15.75
N LEU A 711 -21.36 13.40 -15.22
CA LEU A 711 -21.79 13.24 -13.83
C LEU A 711 -22.32 11.82 -13.53
N LEU A 712 -23.12 11.25 -14.43
CA LEU A 712 -23.65 9.89 -14.27
C LEU A 712 -22.53 8.86 -14.31
N LEU A 713 -21.51 9.07 -15.16
CA LEU A 713 -20.32 8.22 -15.19
C LEU A 713 -19.62 8.19 -13.83
N LEU A 714 -19.38 9.36 -13.21
CA LEU A 714 -18.72 9.43 -11.91
C LEU A 714 -19.55 8.73 -10.82
N ILE A 715 -20.87 8.96 -10.80
CA ILE A 715 -21.77 8.30 -9.83
C ILE A 715 -21.76 6.79 -10.02
N LEU A 716 -21.88 6.32 -11.27
CA LEU A 716 -21.89 4.90 -11.60
C LEU A 716 -20.56 4.23 -11.20
N LEU A 717 -19.43 4.83 -11.53
CA LEU A 717 -18.11 4.29 -11.17
C LEU A 717 -17.88 4.28 -9.65
N ALA A 718 -18.29 5.35 -8.94
CA ALA A 718 -18.18 5.41 -7.49
C ALA A 718 -19.06 4.36 -6.79
N ALA A 719 -20.30 4.18 -7.28
CA ALA A 719 -21.24 3.19 -6.76
C ALA A 719 -20.79 1.76 -7.07
N LEU A 720 -20.33 1.48 -8.29
CA LEU A 720 -19.75 0.19 -8.66
C LEU A 720 -18.52 -0.13 -7.83
N SER A 721 -17.64 0.86 -7.61
CA SER A 721 -16.45 0.67 -6.76
C SER A 721 -16.83 0.31 -5.32
N CYS A 722 -17.80 1.02 -4.74
CA CYS A 722 -18.33 0.71 -3.41
C CYS A 722 -19.02 -0.66 -3.34
N GLY A 723 -19.75 -1.06 -4.38
CA GLY A 723 -20.38 -2.38 -4.44
C GLY A 723 -19.37 -3.52 -4.55
N PHE A 724 -18.37 -3.37 -5.42
CA PHE A 724 -17.34 -4.40 -5.63
C PHE A 724 -16.48 -4.63 -4.38
N THR A 725 -16.19 -3.60 -3.58
CA THR A 725 -15.39 -3.73 -2.36
C THR A 725 -16.11 -4.43 -1.21
N MET A 726 -17.43 -4.55 -1.28
CA MET A 726 -18.18 -5.39 -0.33
C MET A 726 -17.90 -6.87 -0.52
N VAL A 727 -17.43 -7.25 -1.71
CA VAL A 727 -17.41 -8.63 -2.18
C VAL A 727 -15.99 -9.09 -2.52
N ILE A 728 -15.15 -8.18 -3.02
CA ILE A 728 -13.79 -8.45 -3.48
C ILE A 728 -12.81 -7.57 -2.70
N SER A 729 -11.54 -7.98 -2.65
CA SER A 729 -10.46 -7.13 -2.13
C SER A 729 -10.39 -5.78 -2.87
N ASN A 730 -10.05 -4.71 -2.15
CA ASN A 730 -9.94 -3.36 -2.71
C ASN A 730 -8.95 -3.30 -3.89
N VAL A 731 -7.88 -4.09 -3.82
CA VAL A 731 -6.88 -4.24 -4.88
C VAL A 731 -7.50 -4.90 -6.13
N GLY A 732 -8.23 -6.01 -5.95
CA GLY A 732 -8.91 -6.69 -7.06
C GLY A 732 -9.96 -5.81 -7.74
N ALA A 733 -10.78 -5.11 -6.96
CA ALA A 733 -11.74 -4.15 -7.49
C ALA A 733 -11.05 -3.05 -8.32
N CYS A 734 -9.94 -2.50 -7.81
CA CYS A 734 -9.14 -1.49 -8.49
C CYS A 734 -8.61 -1.99 -9.86
N THR A 735 -8.03 -3.19 -9.89
CA THR A 735 -7.44 -3.78 -11.11
C THR A 735 -8.45 -4.04 -12.23
N LEU A 736 -9.71 -4.31 -11.88
CA LEU A 736 -10.77 -4.59 -12.85
C LEU A 736 -11.51 -3.32 -13.29
N LEU A 737 -11.83 -2.44 -12.34
CA LEU A 737 -12.68 -1.29 -12.59
C LEU A 737 -11.94 -0.12 -13.24
N ILE A 738 -10.63 0.05 -13.04
CA ILE A 738 -9.88 1.15 -13.69
C ILE A 738 -9.84 0.99 -15.22
N PRO A 739 -9.39 -0.15 -15.79
CA PRO A 739 -9.37 -0.31 -17.25
C PRO A 739 -10.75 -0.18 -17.87
N LEU A 740 -11.79 -0.68 -17.17
CA LEU A 740 -13.18 -0.52 -17.56
C LEU A 740 -13.63 0.95 -17.55
N GLY A 741 -13.40 1.66 -16.45
CA GLY A 741 -13.76 3.08 -16.29
C GLY A 741 -13.07 3.97 -17.32
N ILE A 742 -11.78 3.74 -17.57
CA ILE A 742 -11.01 4.40 -18.64
C ILE A 742 -11.64 4.14 -20.01
N SER A 743 -12.04 2.90 -20.29
CA SER A 743 -12.67 2.54 -21.55
C SER A 743 -14.04 3.19 -21.75
N ILE A 744 -14.81 3.38 -20.67
CA ILE A 744 -16.10 4.09 -20.71
C ILE A 744 -15.87 5.59 -20.91
N ALA A 745 -14.92 6.19 -20.18
CA ALA A 745 -14.58 7.61 -20.29
C ALA A 745 -14.15 8.00 -21.71
N ASN A 746 -13.27 7.18 -22.32
CA ASN A 746 -12.83 7.36 -23.70
C ASN A 746 -13.99 7.37 -24.71
N GLN A 747 -15.05 6.61 -24.48
CA GLN A 747 -16.19 6.54 -25.40
C GLN A 747 -17.12 7.75 -25.31
N ILE A 748 -17.20 8.37 -24.13
CA ILE A 748 -18.04 9.55 -23.90
C ILE A 748 -17.22 10.85 -24.13
N GLY A 749 -15.91 10.74 -24.36
CA GLY A 749 -15.01 11.88 -24.56
C GLY A 749 -14.62 12.61 -23.27
N VAL A 750 -14.71 11.93 -22.13
CA VAL A 750 -14.27 12.44 -20.81
C VAL A 750 -12.81 12.06 -20.57
N ASP A 751 -12.03 12.92 -19.90
CA ASP A 751 -10.65 12.59 -19.53
C ASP A 751 -10.60 11.25 -18.76
N PRO A 752 -9.91 10.22 -19.29
CA PRO A 752 -9.85 8.90 -18.66
C PRO A 752 -9.20 8.90 -17.28
N ARG A 753 -8.37 9.90 -16.97
CA ARG A 753 -7.77 10.05 -15.63
C ARG A 753 -8.83 10.27 -14.57
N VAL A 754 -9.91 10.97 -14.91
CA VAL A 754 -11.03 11.25 -14.00
C VAL A 754 -11.72 9.95 -13.57
N ALA A 755 -11.93 9.03 -14.51
CA ALA A 755 -12.47 7.69 -14.18
C ALA A 755 -11.52 6.90 -13.27
N ALA A 756 -10.21 6.99 -13.51
CA ALA A 756 -9.21 6.34 -12.67
C ALA A 756 -9.19 6.92 -11.23
N ILE A 757 -9.36 8.24 -11.07
CA ILE A 757 -9.48 8.90 -9.75
C ILE A 757 -10.72 8.38 -9.00
N VAL A 758 -11.88 8.39 -9.66
CA VAL A 758 -13.13 7.95 -9.03
C VAL A 758 -13.07 6.50 -8.61
N VAL A 759 -12.53 5.62 -9.46
CA VAL A 759 -12.39 4.21 -9.10
C VAL A 759 -11.34 4.03 -7.99
N GLY A 760 -10.15 4.63 -8.14
CA GLY A 760 -9.04 4.48 -7.19
C GLY A 760 -9.39 4.95 -5.78
N LEU A 761 -10.11 6.07 -5.65
CA LEU A 761 -10.65 6.53 -4.37
C LEU A 761 -11.93 5.77 -3.98
N GLY A 762 -12.79 5.45 -4.93
CA GLY A 762 -14.06 4.76 -4.71
C GLY A 762 -13.89 3.38 -4.09
N VAL A 763 -12.84 2.64 -4.45
CA VAL A 763 -12.57 1.32 -3.86
C VAL A 763 -12.14 1.38 -2.38
N SER A 764 -11.80 2.57 -1.87
CA SER A 764 -11.53 2.75 -0.44
C SER A 764 -12.81 2.93 0.38
N ASN A 765 -13.98 3.05 -0.27
CA ASN A 765 -15.30 3.16 0.36
C ASN A 765 -15.81 1.81 0.92
N SER A 766 -15.10 1.27 1.91
CA SER A 766 -15.34 -0.06 2.51
C SER A 766 -15.89 0.06 3.94
N PHE A 767 -16.93 0.87 4.14
CA PHE A 767 -17.47 1.17 5.48
C PHE A 767 -18.69 0.32 5.86
N ILE A 768 -19.42 -0.21 4.86
CA ILE A 768 -20.73 -0.86 5.05
C ILE A 768 -20.59 -2.24 5.72
N LEU A 769 -19.52 -2.97 5.42
CA LEU A 769 -19.21 -4.27 6.00
C LEU A 769 -17.84 -4.23 6.68
N PRO A 770 -17.60 -5.07 7.72
CA PRO A 770 -16.32 -5.16 8.39
C PRO A 770 -15.30 -6.00 7.60
N THR A 771 -15.27 -5.89 6.27
CA THR A 771 -14.32 -6.61 5.39
C THR A 771 -12.95 -5.95 5.38
N HIS A 772 -12.89 -4.62 5.55
CA HIS A 772 -11.63 -3.91 5.66
C HIS A 772 -10.91 -4.27 6.97
N GLN A 773 -9.61 -4.56 6.91
CA GLN A 773 -8.80 -5.05 8.04
C GLN A 773 -8.93 -4.19 9.31
N VAL A 774 -8.96 -2.86 9.17
CA VAL A 774 -9.20 -1.92 10.30
C VAL A 774 -10.57 -2.12 10.95
N ASN A 775 -11.63 -2.30 10.16
CA ASN A 775 -12.97 -2.50 10.68
C ASN A 775 -13.07 -3.86 11.38
N ALA A 776 -12.52 -4.92 10.78
CA ALA A 776 -12.44 -6.25 11.38
C ALA A 776 -11.68 -6.23 12.72
N LEU A 777 -10.55 -5.52 12.79
CA LEU A 777 -9.74 -5.37 14.00
C LEU A 777 -10.54 -4.72 15.15
N TYR A 778 -11.32 -3.69 14.85
CA TYR A 778 -12.08 -2.94 15.86
C TYR A 778 -13.43 -3.57 16.20
N MET A 779 -13.93 -4.48 15.37
CA MET A 779 -15.19 -5.19 15.59
C MET A 779 -15.20 -5.96 16.91
N GLY A 780 -14.12 -6.68 17.23
CA GLY A 780 -13.97 -7.43 18.48
C GLY A 780 -13.92 -6.53 19.72
N PRO A 781 -12.89 -5.68 19.87
CA PRO A 781 -12.74 -4.76 21.01
C PRO A 781 -13.90 -3.78 21.24
N GLY A 782 -14.62 -3.41 20.19
CA GLY A 782 -15.77 -2.50 20.26
C GLY A 782 -17.12 -3.19 20.35
N GLU A 783 -17.14 -4.53 20.36
CA GLU A 783 -18.37 -5.35 20.38
C GLU A 783 -19.39 -4.90 19.33
N TYR A 784 -18.89 -4.67 18.11
CA TYR A 784 -19.72 -4.26 16.98
C TYR A 784 -20.28 -5.48 16.25
N ARG A 785 -21.51 -5.37 15.75
CA ARG A 785 -22.13 -6.34 14.85
C ARG A 785 -22.14 -5.75 13.45
N THR A 786 -22.28 -6.61 12.43
CA THR A 786 -22.39 -6.18 11.03
C THR A 786 -23.50 -5.15 10.81
N ARG A 787 -24.61 -5.25 11.56
CA ARG A 787 -25.71 -4.29 11.50
C ARG A 787 -25.29 -2.86 11.87
N ASP A 788 -24.33 -2.70 12.78
CA ASP A 788 -23.83 -1.38 13.16
C ASP A 788 -23.00 -0.75 12.03
N TYR A 789 -22.17 -1.56 11.37
CA TYR A 789 -21.43 -1.13 10.17
C TYR A 789 -22.35 -0.76 9.02
N ILE A 790 -23.41 -1.53 8.77
CA ILE A 790 -24.38 -1.20 7.71
C ILE A 790 -25.07 0.14 8.03
N ARG A 791 -25.46 0.38 9.28
CA ARG A 791 -26.20 1.58 9.68
C ARG A 791 -25.33 2.85 9.63
N ILE A 792 -24.13 2.80 10.22
CA ILE A 792 -23.23 3.97 10.32
C ILE A 792 -22.39 4.10 9.05
N GLY A 793 -21.82 2.99 8.60
CA GLY A 793 -21.02 2.93 7.39
C GLY A 793 -21.82 3.17 6.11
N GLY A 794 -23.10 2.79 6.06
CA GLY A 794 -23.98 3.09 4.93
C GLY A 794 -24.19 4.60 4.72
N GLY A 795 -24.47 5.33 5.80
CA GLY A 795 -24.57 6.79 5.73
C GLY A 795 -23.26 7.45 5.32
N LEU A 796 -22.14 6.99 5.90
CA LEU A 796 -20.81 7.47 5.53
C LEU A 796 -20.49 7.17 4.06
N ALA A 797 -20.85 5.99 3.54
CA ALA A 797 -20.58 5.58 2.17
C ALA A 797 -21.31 6.43 1.13
N VAL A 798 -22.55 6.85 1.42
CA VAL A 798 -23.31 7.77 0.57
C VAL A 798 -22.66 9.15 0.57
N ILE A 799 -22.31 9.68 1.74
CA ILE A 799 -21.61 10.97 1.87
C ILE A 799 -20.26 10.92 1.13
N TYR A 800 -19.53 9.80 1.25
CA TYR A 800 -18.27 9.57 0.56
C TYR A 800 -18.43 9.68 -0.95
N ILE A 801 -19.45 9.02 -1.53
CA ILE A 801 -19.74 9.08 -2.97
C ILE A 801 -20.08 10.51 -3.38
N ILE A 802 -20.93 11.22 -2.62
CA ILE A 802 -21.31 12.59 -2.92
C ILE A 802 -20.08 13.52 -2.94
N ILE A 803 -19.23 13.45 -1.91
CA ILE A 803 -18.02 14.28 -1.82
C ILE A 803 -17.04 13.91 -2.94
N LEU A 804 -16.81 12.62 -3.18
CA LEU A 804 -15.91 12.15 -4.24
C LEU A 804 -16.37 12.67 -5.60
N VAL A 805 -17.64 12.51 -5.95
CA VAL A 805 -18.20 12.95 -7.23
C VAL A 805 -18.16 14.48 -7.33
N ALA A 806 -18.61 15.21 -6.31
CA ALA A 806 -18.66 16.67 -6.32
C ALA A 806 -17.27 17.30 -6.47
N MET A 807 -16.29 16.81 -5.71
CA MET A 807 -14.92 17.31 -5.77
C MET A 807 -14.24 16.93 -7.09
N THR A 808 -14.43 15.69 -7.55
CA THR A 808 -13.84 15.25 -8.82
C THR A 808 -14.43 16.03 -10.00
N TYR A 809 -15.75 16.28 -9.98
CA TYR A 809 -16.40 17.15 -10.95
C TYR A 809 -15.77 18.55 -10.89
N PHE A 810 -15.79 19.21 -9.73
CA PHE A 810 -15.28 20.58 -9.58
C PHE A 810 -13.82 20.81 -10.01
N PHE A 811 -12.93 19.83 -9.77
CA PHE A 811 -11.49 19.99 -10.08
C PHE A 811 -11.09 19.54 -11.49
N TYR A 812 -11.87 18.66 -12.14
CA TYR A 812 -11.44 17.99 -13.38
C TYR A 812 -12.45 18.05 -14.52
N LEU A 813 -13.70 18.48 -14.28
CA LEU A 813 -14.76 18.62 -15.29
C LEU A 813 -15.38 20.02 -15.22
#